data_AF-D5ET72-F1
#
_entry.id   AF-D5ET72-F1
#
_cell.length_a   1.000
_cell.length_b   1.000
_cell.length_c   1.000
_cell.angle_alpha   90.00
_cell.angle_beta   90.00
_cell.angle_gamma   90.00
#
_symmetry.space_group_name_H-M   'P 1'
#
loop_
_entity.id
_entity.type
_entity.pdbx_description
1 polymer ?
#
loop_
_entity_poly.entity_id
_entity_poly.type
_entity_poly.pdbx_seq_one_letter_code
_entity_poly.pdbx_strand_id
1 'polypeptide(L)'
;MCGAFSVASAQKTPVWRDASVNQQNREARRAHFFAFENEDKAKGDKKQSDRYLSMEGKWKFNFVKNHQDAPKGFYALMYDDSKWVDFPVPGLFEIEGYGDKTYKNMGYAWCTTFKNEPPYIGETNNYTGSYRRTFDLPANWKGQEVFFHVGSATSNLAVWVNGKYVGYSEDSKVAAEFNITKYLKPGKNLIAMQIMRWCDGSYLEDQDFWRFTGIAREVYLYATPKVHIKDITIGQDYVQGNGVLNVDVKLAGKANLEASLYDAAGNAVAEGLKFNVSSLMFNVPNAKAWTAETPNLYTLFIYLKQGNKTLEVIKKKIGFRHIEIKGGQLLVNGKAILIKGADRHELDPDGGYIVSVDRMIQDIKIMKQLNINAVRTCHYPDDPRWYDLCDEYGIYLTAESNLESHGMGYNEKTLAIRPDFEKAHIERQEGNMITYKNHPSIIVWSLGNEAGYGANFEKAYAWVKAYDKTRPCQYERAGIEGATDIYCPMYADYNWSEKYSKGEVTGGKVEKPLIQCEYAHAMGNSMGGFEEYWDLIRKEPHYQGGYIWDFVDQGMRDKSKVTGKEIFTYGGDYGRYPASDYNFNCNGIIAPDRRLNPHAYEVRYYYQNAWIADKGLKEGRFEVYNENFFKTLDDLELEWFVGGAGAHHHDGNRPEGMTFGHGGKIDVSGIAPQQRKVITDETLKKTIERVLGHHGDQEIFVIFQFKTKEAEPLVEKGQVMARQQFALSNYQYPTLNIKHETLNIKHETLNIKHETINTEETESYVKMEAAGTTLTIGKWSGWIDYLDVDGKAMLVDRESIVPEFWRAPTDNDYGAGLQNRFGVWKNPQMKLKDCKVDGNTVTSVFDMPDVKATLTMTYTLTAEGEVIVRQQLAADKEAKVAPMFRYGMQLQMPQEFDAICYYGRGPVENYIDRNSSEFIGVYENKVSNEYFSYIRPQESGNHTDVRWFRVVNAEGNGLEFYSNAPMEASALKFLTEDLDDGAVKDKKIGRHSGDLVERPLTQVHIQQRQMGLGCVNSWGAWPRKEYMMEYKDYDFTFAIRPVKK
;
A
#
# COMPACT_ATOMS: atom_id res chain seq x y z
N MET A 1 21.30 -68.04 38.13
CA MET A 1 20.40 -66.86 38.17
C MET A 1 21.24 -65.65 37.83
N CYS A 2 21.01 -65.04 36.66
CA CYS A 2 21.59 -63.76 36.24
C CYS A 2 20.47 -62.72 36.22
N GLY A 3 20.73 -61.55 36.80
CA GLY A 3 19.85 -60.38 36.70
C GLY A 3 20.11 -59.60 35.41
N ALA A 4 19.04 -59.22 34.72
CA ALA A 4 19.07 -58.33 33.57
C ALA A 4 18.72 -56.90 34.02
N PHE A 5 19.61 -55.95 33.76
CA PHE A 5 19.33 -54.52 33.86
C PHE A 5 18.64 -54.06 32.57
N SER A 6 17.44 -53.48 32.69
CA SER A 6 16.76 -52.77 31.60
C SER A 6 17.38 -51.38 31.44
N VAL A 7 17.99 -51.11 30.29
CA VAL A 7 18.41 -49.76 29.91
C VAL A 7 17.17 -49.00 29.45
N ALA A 8 16.75 -48.00 30.23
CA ALA A 8 15.72 -47.06 29.80
C ALA A 8 16.24 -46.26 28.61
N SER A 9 15.60 -46.41 27.44
CA SER A 9 15.85 -45.55 26.30
C SER A 9 15.33 -44.15 26.62
N ALA A 10 16.22 -43.18 26.82
CA ALA A 10 15.86 -41.78 26.91
C ALA A 10 15.05 -41.39 25.66
N GLN A 11 13.84 -40.87 25.85
CA GLN A 11 12.97 -40.39 24.78
C GLN A 11 13.64 -39.13 24.20
N LYS A 12 14.17 -39.22 22.97
CA LYS A 12 14.75 -38.05 22.29
C LYS A 12 13.69 -36.98 22.07
N THR A 13 13.99 -35.73 22.41
CA THR A 13 13.15 -34.56 22.10
C THR A 13 12.85 -34.55 20.59
N PRO A 14 11.58 -34.35 20.17
CA PRO A 14 11.24 -34.18 18.77
C PRO A 14 11.96 -32.97 18.16
N VAL A 15 12.34 -33.05 16.89
CA VAL A 15 13.12 -32.00 16.21
C VAL A 15 12.42 -30.64 16.17
N TRP A 16 11.09 -30.62 16.08
CA TRP A 16 10.24 -29.41 16.05
C TRP A 16 10.03 -28.77 17.44
N ARG A 17 10.80 -29.20 18.45
CA ARG A 17 10.91 -28.60 19.79
C ARG A 17 12.37 -28.34 20.19
N ASP A 18 13.28 -28.30 19.22
CA ASP A 18 14.73 -28.16 19.46
C ASP A 18 15.29 -27.08 18.54
N ALA A 19 15.35 -25.85 19.07
CA ALA A 19 15.84 -24.65 18.37
C ALA A 19 17.28 -24.76 17.82
N SER A 20 18.03 -25.78 18.25
CA SER A 20 19.36 -26.07 17.70
C SER A 20 19.33 -26.92 16.41
N VAL A 21 18.15 -27.45 16.02
CA VAL A 21 17.95 -28.39 14.90
C VAL A 21 16.82 -27.94 13.96
N ASN A 22 17.08 -26.92 13.15
CA ASN A 22 16.11 -26.43 12.14
C ASN A 22 16.06 -27.29 10.85
N GLN A 23 16.94 -28.28 10.71
CA GLN A 23 17.04 -29.10 9.49
C GLN A 23 17.72 -30.46 9.76
N GLN A 24 17.37 -31.47 8.97
CA GLN A 24 18.04 -32.78 8.91
C GLN A 24 18.12 -33.27 7.47
N ASN A 25 19.32 -33.61 7.00
CA ASN A 25 19.59 -34.13 5.64
C ASN A 25 19.07 -33.26 4.48
N ARG A 26 18.72 -31.99 4.74
CA ARG A 26 18.45 -31.01 3.70
C ARG A 26 19.76 -30.71 2.97
N GLU A 27 19.70 -30.52 1.66
CA GLU A 27 20.83 -30.05 0.89
C GLU A 27 21.27 -28.65 1.35
N ALA A 28 22.56 -28.37 1.18
CA ALA A 28 23.08 -27.03 1.45
C ALA A 28 22.38 -26.00 0.56
N ARG A 29 22.12 -24.81 1.11
CA ARG A 29 21.56 -23.70 0.31
C ARG A 29 22.48 -23.36 -0.86
N ARG A 30 21.87 -22.99 -1.97
CA ARG A 30 22.50 -22.58 -3.22
C ARG A 30 21.70 -21.44 -3.84
N ALA A 31 22.29 -20.75 -4.82
CA ALA A 31 21.57 -19.76 -5.62
C ALA A 31 20.35 -20.39 -6.29
N HIS A 32 19.29 -19.61 -6.45
CA HIS A 32 18.14 -20.00 -7.25
C HIS A 32 18.52 -20.11 -8.74
N PHE A 33 18.54 -21.34 -9.25
CA PHE A 33 18.67 -21.65 -10.67
C PHE A 33 18.16 -23.07 -10.98
N PHE A 34 17.84 -23.31 -12.24
CA PHE A 34 17.60 -24.62 -12.82
C PHE A 34 18.67 -24.93 -13.89
N ALA A 35 19.20 -26.16 -13.87
CA ALA A 35 20.24 -26.61 -14.80
C ALA A 35 19.63 -27.51 -15.89
N PHE A 36 19.68 -27.04 -17.13
CA PHE A 36 19.08 -27.69 -18.29
C PHE A 36 20.06 -28.63 -18.98
N GLU A 37 19.53 -29.57 -19.77
CA GLU A 37 20.29 -30.53 -20.56
C GLU A 37 20.99 -29.92 -21.79
N ASN A 38 20.52 -28.77 -22.28
CA ASN A 38 21.09 -28.04 -23.41
C ASN A 38 20.62 -26.57 -23.41
N GLU A 39 21.21 -25.77 -24.30
CA GLU A 39 20.94 -24.34 -24.41
C GLU A 39 19.54 -24.00 -24.91
N ASP A 40 19.02 -24.75 -25.89
CA ASP A 40 17.69 -24.51 -26.46
C ASP A 40 16.60 -24.62 -25.38
N LYS A 41 16.72 -25.63 -24.51
CA LYS A 41 15.85 -25.80 -23.35
C LYS A 41 16.09 -24.72 -22.30
N ALA A 42 17.33 -24.31 -22.07
CA ALA A 42 17.66 -23.23 -21.13
C ALA A 42 17.08 -21.87 -21.55
N LYS A 43 16.76 -21.66 -22.83
CA LYS A 43 16.07 -20.45 -23.30
C LYS A 43 14.60 -20.42 -22.90
N GLY A 44 13.96 -21.58 -22.71
CA GLY A 44 12.55 -21.74 -22.35
C GLY A 44 12.29 -21.92 -20.84
N ASP A 45 11.13 -22.50 -20.52
CA ASP A 45 10.68 -22.77 -19.14
C ASP A 45 11.21 -24.13 -18.63
N LYS A 46 11.55 -24.22 -17.34
CA LYS A 46 12.02 -25.46 -16.69
C LYS A 46 11.07 -26.65 -16.88
N LYS A 47 9.76 -26.41 -16.98
CA LYS A 47 8.72 -27.43 -17.21
C LYS A 47 8.89 -28.17 -18.54
N GLN A 48 9.66 -27.61 -19.47
CA GLN A 48 9.96 -28.25 -20.76
C GLN A 48 11.24 -29.11 -20.73
N SER A 49 12.00 -29.10 -19.64
CA SER A 49 13.24 -29.88 -19.50
C SER A 49 12.95 -31.34 -19.21
N ASP A 50 13.73 -32.24 -19.81
CA ASP A 50 13.70 -33.69 -19.51
C ASP A 50 14.16 -34.02 -18.08
N ARG A 51 14.67 -33.01 -17.35
CA ARG A 51 15.13 -33.09 -15.95
C ARG A 51 14.10 -32.62 -14.96
N TYR A 52 12.97 -32.08 -15.40
CA TYR A 52 11.92 -31.58 -14.52
C TYR A 52 10.76 -32.56 -14.47
N LEU A 53 10.22 -32.80 -13.28
CA LEU A 53 8.96 -33.49 -13.09
C LEU A 53 8.13 -32.77 -12.03
N SER A 54 6.99 -32.20 -12.44
CA SER A 54 6.08 -31.54 -11.51
C SER A 54 5.57 -32.53 -10.46
N MET A 55 5.59 -32.08 -9.22
CA MET A 55 4.96 -32.74 -8.08
C MET A 55 3.79 -31.92 -7.53
N GLU A 56 3.29 -30.97 -8.32
CA GLU A 56 2.07 -30.21 -8.08
C GLU A 56 0.84 -30.99 -8.57
N GLY A 57 -0.34 -30.59 -8.10
CA GLY A 57 -1.61 -31.26 -8.35
C GLY A 57 -2.15 -31.96 -7.10
N LYS A 58 -3.00 -32.98 -7.29
CA LYS A 58 -3.68 -33.64 -6.17
C LYS A 58 -2.80 -34.67 -5.47
N TRP A 59 -2.76 -34.60 -4.15
CA TRP A 59 -2.11 -35.55 -3.24
C TRP A 59 -3.16 -36.17 -2.31
N LYS A 60 -2.98 -37.44 -1.94
CA LYS A 60 -3.78 -38.03 -0.85
C LYS A 60 -3.41 -37.31 0.45
N PHE A 61 -4.41 -36.89 1.21
CA PHE A 61 -4.23 -36.01 2.34
C PHE A 61 -5.10 -36.39 3.53
N ASN A 62 -4.53 -36.25 4.72
CA ASN A 62 -5.22 -36.37 5.99
C ASN A 62 -4.88 -35.19 6.89
N PHE A 63 -5.92 -34.48 7.31
CA PHE A 63 -5.84 -33.38 8.28
C PHE A 63 -6.25 -33.87 9.66
N VAL A 64 -5.47 -33.51 10.67
CA VAL A 64 -5.87 -33.62 12.08
C VAL A 64 -5.71 -32.28 12.78
N LYS A 65 -6.64 -32.00 13.70
CA LYS A 65 -6.67 -30.75 14.46
C LYS A 65 -5.56 -30.68 15.52
N ASN A 66 -5.23 -31.82 16.15
CA ASN A 66 -4.16 -31.90 17.13
C ASN A 66 -3.06 -32.83 16.62
N HIS A 67 -1.80 -32.44 16.85
CA HIS A 67 -0.66 -33.16 16.29
C HIS A 67 -0.58 -34.63 16.74
N GLN A 68 -0.89 -34.92 18.00
CA GLN A 68 -0.84 -36.28 18.54
C GLN A 68 -1.78 -37.27 17.85
N ASP A 69 -2.80 -36.76 17.15
CA ASP A 69 -3.79 -37.56 16.43
C ASP A 69 -3.32 -37.94 15.00
N ALA A 70 -2.16 -37.45 14.57
CA ALA A 70 -1.66 -37.67 13.21
C ALA A 70 -1.42 -39.16 12.93
N PRO A 71 -1.72 -39.63 11.70
CA PRO A 71 -1.69 -41.05 11.36
C PRO A 71 -0.27 -41.61 11.46
N LYS A 72 -0.07 -42.53 12.40
CA LYS A 72 1.23 -43.18 12.61
C LYS A 72 1.56 -44.14 11.46
N GLY A 73 2.80 -44.13 10.99
CA GLY A 73 3.26 -45.04 9.94
C GLY A 73 2.68 -44.76 8.55
N PHE A 74 2.03 -43.61 8.34
CA PHE A 74 1.42 -43.24 7.07
C PHE A 74 2.39 -43.16 5.89
N TYR A 75 3.71 -43.21 6.09
CA TYR A 75 4.71 -43.27 5.02
C TYR A 75 4.93 -44.69 4.46
N ALA A 76 4.39 -45.73 5.10
CA ALA A 76 4.59 -47.12 4.69
C ALA A 76 3.94 -47.43 3.33
N LEU A 77 4.58 -48.30 2.53
CA LEU A 77 4.12 -48.63 1.17
C LEU A 77 2.72 -49.25 1.14
N MET A 78 2.39 -50.08 2.12
CA MET A 78 1.11 -50.81 2.22
C MET A 78 0.09 -50.11 3.13
N TYR A 79 0.32 -48.85 3.49
CA TYR A 79 -0.66 -48.06 4.24
C TYR A 79 -1.90 -47.80 3.39
N ASP A 80 -3.09 -48.05 3.93
CA ASP A 80 -4.36 -47.80 3.26
C ASP A 80 -4.77 -46.33 3.40
N ASP A 81 -4.60 -45.57 2.33
CA ASP A 81 -5.02 -44.17 2.18
C ASP A 81 -6.29 -44.01 1.33
N SER A 82 -7.03 -45.11 1.06
CA SER A 82 -8.22 -45.08 0.20
C SER A 82 -9.34 -44.15 0.72
N LYS A 83 -9.38 -43.92 2.03
CA LYS A 83 -10.32 -43.00 2.69
C LYS A 83 -9.81 -41.56 2.79
N TRP A 84 -8.59 -41.29 2.35
CA TRP A 84 -8.01 -39.94 2.37
C TRP A 84 -8.56 -39.11 1.21
N VAL A 85 -8.67 -37.81 1.45
CA VAL A 85 -9.14 -36.85 0.45
C VAL A 85 -8.03 -36.49 -0.53
N ASP A 86 -8.39 -35.91 -1.66
CA ASP A 86 -7.45 -35.36 -2.64
C ASP A 86 -7.27 -33.86 -2.42
N PHE A 87 -6.09 -33.45 -1.96
CA PHE A 87 -5.74 -32.07 -1.61
C PHE A 87 -4.79 -31.46 -2.65
N PRO A 88 -4.96 -30.18 -3.04
CA PRO A 88 -4.06 -29.53 -3.99
C PRO A 88 -2.68 -29.24 -3.38
N VAL A 89 -1.63 -29.40 -4.16
CA VAL A 89 -0.27 -28.96 -3.84
C VAL A 89 0.24 -28.12 -5.02
N PRO A 90 0.65 -26.85 -4.83
CA PRO A 90 0.55 -26.07 -3.59
C PRO A 90 -0.91 -25.93 -3.11
N GLY A 91 -1.07 -25.72 -1.80
CA GLY A 91 -2.36 -25.63 -1.11
C GLY A 91 -2.17 -25.33 0.37
N LEU A 92 -2.99 -24.41 0.89
CA LEU A 92 -3.00 -24.00 2.30
C LEU A 92 -4.26 -24.54 3.00
N PHE A 93 -4.11 -25.04 4.23
CA PHE A 93 -5.18 -25.71 4.97
C PHE A 93 -6.41 -24.83 5.11
N GLU A 94 -6.22 -23.60 5.59
CA GLU A 94 -7.31 -22.68 5.93
C GLU A 94 -8.00 -22.08 4.70
N ILE A 95 -7.32 -22.09 3.55
CA ILE A 95 -7.90 -21.72 2.24
C ILE A 95 -8.77 -22.86 1.70
N GLU A 96 -8.30 -24.10 1.85
CA GLU A 96 -8.98 -25.31 1.40
C GLU A 96 -10.05 -25.83 2.41
N GLY A 97 -10.41 -25.02 3.41
CA GLY A 97 -11.50 -25.29 4.35
C GLY A 97 -11.13 -26.10 5.60
N TYR A 98 -9.84 -26.23 5.92
CA TYR A 98 -9.34 -26.92 7.11
C TYR A 98 -8.79 -25.94 8.15
N GLY A 99 -9.42 -25.89 9.32
CA GLY A 99 -9.05 -24.95 10.38
C GLY A 99 -9.56 -23.53 10.13
N ASP A 100 -9.23 -22.62 11.05
CA ASP A 100 -9.65 -21.22 11.01
C ASP A 100 -8.50 -20.32 10.52
N LYS A 101 -8.79 -19.45 9.54
CA LYS A 101 -7.89 -18.36 9.14
C LYS A 101 -7.66 -17.46 10.34
N THR A 102 -6.41 -17.23 10.73
CA THR A 102 -6.08 -16.47 11.94
C THR A 102 -5.18 -15.31 11.58
N TYR A 103 -5.54 -14.10 11.96
CA TYR A 103 -4.70 -12.90 11.80
C TYR A 103 -4.30 -12.38 13.18
N LYS A 104 -3.03 -11.96 13.32
CA LYS A 104 -2.51 -11.37 14.54
C LYS A 104 -1.29 -10.51 14.21
N ASN A 105 -1.28 -9.28 14.75
CA ASN A 105 -0.14 -8.36 14.73
C ASN A 105 0.82 -8.75 15.88
N MET A 106 0.76 -8.04 17.01
CA MET A 106 1.65 -8.26 18.15
C MET A 106 1.21 -9.46 18.99
N GLY A 107 2.08 -10.46 19.04
CA GLY A 107 1.91 -11.66 19.84
C GLY A 107 1.53 -12.87 18.99
N TYR A 108 2.00 -14.04 19.41
CA TYR A 108 1.78 -15.26 18.63
C TYR A 108 0.31 -15.66 18.53
N ALA A 109 -0.10 -16.16 17.35
CA ALA A 109 -1.46 -16.61 17.08
C ALA A 109 -1.95 -17.79 17.95
N TRP A 110 -1.05 -18.45 18.69
CA TRP A 110 -1.39 -19.44 19.72
C TRP A 110 -1.68 -18.83 21.10
N CYS A 111 -1.78 -17.51 21.24
CA CYS A 111 -2.04 -16.83 22.52
C CYS A 111 -3.35 -17.26 23.21
N THR A 112 -4.28 -17.89 22.48
CA THR A 112 -5.51 -18.47 23.02
C THR A 112 -5.40 -19.95 23.39
N THR A 113 -4.25 -20.59 23.13
CA THR A 113 -4.06 -22.04 23.33
C THR A 113 -2.92 -22.40 24.29
N PHE A 114 -1.76 -21.74 24.22
CA PHE A 114 -0.65 -21.95 25.18
C PHE A 114 0.23 -20.69 25.35
N LYS A 115 1.09 -20.70 26.37
CA LYS A 115 1.99 -19.58 26.71
C LYS A 115 3.28 -19.59 25.90
N ASN A 116 3.88 -18.42 25.69
CA ASN A 116 5.16 -18.25 25.00
C ASN A 116 6.32 -18.67 25.92
N GLU A 117 6.75 -19.93 25.80
CA GLU A 117 7.84 -20.51 26.58
C GLU A 117 8.88 -21.19 25.65
N PRO A 118 9.62 -20.44 24.82
CA PRO A 118 10.47 -21.04 23.79
C PRO A 118 11.54 -22.00 24.38
N PRO A 119 11.80 -23.17 23.77
CA PRO A 119 11.27 -23.63 22.47
C PRO A 119 9.99 -24.48 22.58
N TYR A 120 9.22 -24.40 23.67
CA TYR A 120 8.00 -25.20 23.83
C TYR A 120 6.95 -24.85 22.77
N ILE A 121 6.35 -25.88 22.18
CA ILE A 121 5.24 -25.81 21.23
C ILE A 121 4.14 -26.78 21.65
N GLY A 122 2.90 -26.29 21.74
CA GLY A 122 1.73 -27.09 22.04
C GLY A 122 1.33 -28.03 20.89
N GLU A 123 0.72 -29.17 21.23
CA GLU A 123 0.19 -30.14 20.25
C GLU A 123 -1.31 -29.96 19.98
N THR A 124 -2.05 -29.36 20.92
CA THR A 124 -3.48 -29.04 20.78
C THR A 124 -3.66 -27.88 19.81
N ASN A 125 -4.59 -28.00 18.86
CA ASN A 125 -4.78 -27.04 17.76
C ASN A 125 -3.53 -26.76 16.91
N ASN A 126 -2.52 -27.64 16.98
CA ASN A 126 -1.38 -27.61 16.09
C ASN A 126 -1.70 -28.49 14.88
N TYR A 127 -2.39 -27.88 13.91
CA TYR A 127 -2.89 -28.57 12.72
C TYR A 127 -1.77 -29.36 12.06
N THR A 128 -2.03 -30.63 11.76
CA THR A 128 -1.05 -31.50 11.10
C THR A 128 -1.65 -32.09 9.85
N GLY A 129 -0.98 -31.87 8.73
CA GLY A 129 -1.32 -32.44 7.44
C GLY A 129 -0.34 -33.55 7.05
N SER A 130 -0.88 -34.73 6.73
CA SER A 130 -0.10 -35.86 6.22
C SER A 130 -0.45 -36.11 4.76
N TYR A 131 0.56 -36.13 3.90
CA TYR A 131 0.42 -36.20 2.44
C TYR A 131 1.04 -37.48 1.88
N ARG A 132 0.42 -38.07 0.87
CA ARG A 132 0.95 -39.20 0.11
C ARG A 132 0.71 -39.00 -1.38
N ARG A 133 1.74 -39.25 -2.20
CA ARG A 133 1.60 -39.29 -3.66
C ARG A 133 2.53 -40.32 -4.26
N THR A 134 1.98 -41.10 -5.18
CA THR A 134 2.80 -41.95 -6.04
C THR A 134 3.13 -41.25 -7.34
N PHE A 135 4.30 -41.53 -7.89
CA PHE A 135 4.74 -41.05 -9.19
C PHE A 135 5.58 -42.10 -9.89
N ASP A 136 5.65 -42.04 -11.22
CA ASP A 136 6.54 -42.88 -12.02
C ASP A 136 7.85 -42.15 -12.29
N LEU A 137 8.96 -42.77 -11.88
CA LEU A 137 10.30 -42.21 -12.11
C LEU A 137 10.63 -42.29 -13.61
N PRO A 138 10.96 -41.17 -14.28
CA PRO A 138 11.32 -41.18 -15.69
C PRO A 138 12.49 -42.12 -15.97
N ALA A 139 12.38 -42.96 -17.01
CA ALA A 139 13.38 -43.99 -17.30
C ALA A 139 14.76 -43.41 -17.65
N ASN A 140 14.80 -42.22 -18.26
CA ASN A 140 16.00 -41.47 -18.60
C ASN A 140 16.74 -40.89 -17.36
N TRP A 141 16.15 -40.94 -16.16
CA TRP A 141 16.81 -40.53 -14.92
C TRP A 141 17.67 -41.63 -14.29
N LYS A 142 17.74 -42.82 -14.90
CA LYS A 142 18.58 -43.92 -14.42
C LYS A 142 20.05 -43.47 -14.30
N GLY A 143 20.60 -43.55 -13.09
CA GLY A 143 21.99 -43.21 -12.79
C GLY A 143 22.26 -41.72 -12.57
N GLN A 144 21.22 -40.88 -12.61
CA GLN A 144 21.26 -39.48 -12.22
C GLN A 144 21.05 -39.31 -10.70
N GLU A 145 21.41 -38.15 -10.18
CA GLU A 145 21.00 -37.70 -8.85
C GLU A 145 19.61 -37.06 -8.97
N VAL A 146 18.70 -37.38 -8.06
CA VAL A 146 17.32 -36.89 -8.06
C VAL A 146 17.04 -36.16 -6.76
N PHE A 147 16.51 -34.95 -6.88
CA PHE A 147 16.24 -34.06 -5.77
C PHE A 147 14.75 -33.75 -5.70
N PHE A 148 14.24 -33.66 -4.48
CA PHE A 148 12.89 -33.19 -4.19
C PHE A 148 12.92 -31.76 -3.67
N HIS A 149 12.23 -30.87 -4.36
CA HIS A 149 12.15 -29.45 -4.10
C HIS A 149 10.75 -29.08 -3.61
N VAL A 150 10.68 -28.43 -2.44
CA VAL A 150 9.47 -27.81 -1.90
C VAL A 150 9.77 -26.33 -1.68
N GLY A 151 9.16 -25.44 -2.46
CA GLY A 151 9.51 -24.02 -2.48
C GLY A 151 9.12 -23.23 -1.23
N SER A 152 8.10 -23.70 -0.50
CA SER A 152 7.65 -23.15 0.78
C SER A 152 6.79 -24.18 1.50
N ALA A 153 7.07 -24.42 2.78
CA ALA A 153 6.27 -25.26 3.67
C ALA A 153 6.10 -24.56 5.03
N THR A 154 4.87 -24.19 5.39
CA THR A 154 4.57 -23.47 6.63
C THR A 154 3.96 -24.42 7.67
N SER A 155 4.54 -24.58 8.88
CA SER A 155 5.79 -23.97 9.36
C SER A 155 7.03 -24.87 9.23
N ASN A 156 6.83 -26.17 8.96
CA ASN A 156 7.90 -27.16 8.82
C ASN A 156 7.58 -28.25 7.81
N LEU A 157 8.57 -29.11 7.51
CA LEU A 157 8.43 -30.20 6.56
C LEU A 157 9.24 -31.43 6.99
N ALA A 158 8.57 -32.59 7.13
CA ALA A 158 9.21 -33.90 7.22
C ALA A 158 8.92 -34.75 5.97
N VAL A 159 9.93 -35.46 5.44
CA VAL A 159 9.83 -36.19 4.16
C VAL A 159 10.21 -37.66 4.30
N TRP A 160 9.45 -38.53 3.64
CA TRP A 160 9.74 -39.95 3.45
C TRP A 160 9.61 -40.35 1.99
N VAL A 161 10.48 -41.25 1.54
CA VAL A 161 10.43 -41.85 0.19
C VAL A 161 10.45 -43.36 0.33
N ASN A 162 9.46 -44.03 -0.28
CA ASN A 162 9.30 -45.48 -0.22
C ASN A 162 9.38 -46.06 1.20
N GLY A 163 8.74 -45.39 2.17
CA GLY A 163 8.69 -45.79 3.58
C GLY A 163 9.95 -45.49 4.41
N LYS A 164 10.96 -44.83 3.83
CA LYS A 164 12.20 -44.46 4.53
C LYS A 164 12.26 -42.96 4.78
N TYR A 165 12.65 -42.57 6.00
CA TYR A 165 12.83 -41.17 6.36
C TYR A 165 13.97 -40.54 5.55
N VAL A 166 13.70 -39.37 4.98
CA VAL A 166 14.64 -38.59 4.19
C VAL A 166 15.23 -37.46 5.04
N GLY A 167 14.39 -36.59 5.60
CA GLY A 167 14.84 -35.40 6.30
C GLY A 167 13.73 -34.50 6.84
N TYR A 168 14.16 -33.38 7.43
CA TYR A 168 13.36 -32.34 8.07
C TYR A 168 13.86 -30.94 7.69
N SER A 169 12.97 -29.94 7.63
CA SER A 169 13.31 -28.53 7.43
C SER A 169 12.29 -27.60 8.10
N GLU A 170 12.79 -26.48 8.63
CA GLU A 170 12.04 -25.28 9.02
C GLU A 170 12.39 -24.11 8.07
N ASP A 171 11.97 -22.89 8.42
CA ASP A 171 12.02 -21.66 7.61
C ASP A 171 11.00 -21.68 6.46
N SER A 172 9.80 -21.16 6.73
CA SER A 172 8.63 -21.35 5.86
C SER A 172 8.69 -20.61 4.52
N LYS A 173 9.67 -19.73 4.34
CA LYS A 173 9.74 -18.77 3.22
C LYS A 173 10.91 -19.03 2.28
N VAL A 174 11.63 -20.15 2.46
CA VAL A 174 12.74 -20.56 1.59
C VAL A 174 12.62 -22.04 1.24
N ALA A 175 13.08 -22.42 0.06
CA ALA A 175 12.95 -23.79 -0.43
C ALA A 175 13.73 -24.82 0.42
N ALA A 176 13.10 -25.98 0.64
CA ALA A 176 13.75 -27.17 1.18
C ALA A 176 14.03 -28.16 0.03
N GLU A 177 15.31 -28.51 -0.15
CA GLU A 177 15.75 -29.50 -1.14
C GLU A 177 16.34 -30.73 -0.46
N PHE A 178 15.98 -31.93 -0.92
CA PHE A 178 16.52 -33.20 -0.42
C PHE A 178 17.01 -34.07 -1.58
N ASN A 179 18.24 -34.58 -1.52
CA ASN A 179 18.67 -35.65 -2.43
C ASN A 179 17.96 -36.96 -2.06
N ILE A 180 17.09 -37.44 -2.94
CA ILE A 180 16.29 -38.64 -2.74
C ILE A 180 16.80 -39.87 -3.51
N THR A 181 17.90 -39.75 -4.26
CA THR A 181 18.43 -40.79 -5.16
C THR A 181 18.48 -42.18 -4.52
N LYS A 182 19.04 -42.27 -3.31
CA LYS A 182 19.25 -43.55 -2.60
C LYS A 182 17.96 -44.23 -2.11
N TYR A 183 16.83 -43.54 -2.16
CA TYR A 183 15.53 -44.05 -1.71
C TYR A 183 14.62 -44.51 -2.87
N LEU A 184 14.98 -44.16 -4.10
CA LEU A 184 14.17 -44.44 -5.30
C LEU A 184 14.36 -45.86 -5.84
N LYS A 185 13.35 -46.32 -6.58
CA LYS A 185 13.39 -47.54 -7.39
C LYS A 185 12.88 -47.26 -8.81
N PRO A 186 13.22 -48.08 -9.82
CA PRO A 186 12.65 -47.93 -11.17
C PRO A 186 11.11 -48.02 -11.16
N GLY A 187 10.45 -47.23 -12.01
CA GLY A 187 8.99 -47.18 -12.13
C GLY A 187 8.33 -46.44 -10.96
N LYS A 188 7.27 -47.04 -10.41
CA LYS A 188 6.39 -46.40 -9.40
C LYS A 188 7.08 -46.24 -8.04
N ASN A 189 7.10 -45.02 -7.52
CA ASN A 189 7.61 -44.62 -6.21
C ASN A 189 6.53 -43.93 -5.37
N LEU A 190 6.72 -43.88 -4.06
CA LEU A 190 5.87 -43.16 -3.11
C LEU A 190 6.69 -42.05 -2.43
N ILE A 191 6.18 -40.82 -2.43
CA ILE A 191 6.61 -39.75 -1.52
C ILE A 191 5.50 -39.53 -0.50
N ALA A 192 5.90 -39.40 0.76
CA ALA A 192 5.03 -38.98 1.84
C ALA A 192 5.65 -37.78 2.56
N MET A 193 4.82 -36.83 2.98
CA MET A 193 5.25 -35.62 3.70
C MET A 193 4.35 -35.36 4.89
N GLN A 194 4.88 -34.69 5.92
CA GLN A 194 4.08 -34.18 7.03
C GLN A 194 4.47 -32.74 7.33
N ILE A 195 3.47 -31.90 7.55
CA ILE A 195 3.59 -30.48 7.87
C ILE A 195 2.78 -30.22 9.14
N MET A 196 3.37 -29.45 10.06
CA MET A 196 2.72 -28.98 11.29
C MET A 196 2.54 -27.45 11.22
N ARG A 197 1.47 -26.96 11.85
CA ARG A 197 1.17 -25.53 11.94
C ARG A 197 2.21 -24.76 12.75
N TRP A 198 2.64 -25.33 13.86
CA TRP A 198 3.61 -24.73 14.77
C TRP A 198 4.79 -25.66 15.01
N CYS A 199 6.00 -25.09 14.94
CA CYS A 199 7.27 -25.66 15.39
C CYS A 199 8.07 -24.58 16.14
N ASP A 200 9.23 -24.90 16.70
CA ASP A 200 10.02 -23.91 17.43
C ASP A 200 10.49 -22.76 16.52
N GLY A 201 10.75 -23.00 15.24
CA GLY A 201 10.98 -21.95 14.25
C GLY A 201 9.82 -20.95 14.08
N SER A 202 8.59 -21.30 14.45
CA SER A 202 7.44 -20.37 14.42
C SER A 202 7.60 -19.21 15.41
N TYR A 203 8.47 -19.33 16.42
CA TYR A 203 8.82 -18.20 17.28
C TYR A 203 9.55 -17.07 16.52
N LEU A 204 10.12 -17.35 15.35
CA LEU A 204 10.81 -16.39 14.48
C LEU A 204 9.96 -16.00 13.25
N GLU A 205 8.67 -16.35 13.24
CA GLU A 205 7.71 -16.06 12.16
C GLU A 205 6.45 -15.38 12.73
N ASP A 206 6.69 -14.32 13.51
CA ASP A 206 5.65 -13.52 14.16
C ASP A 206 5.26 -12.24 13.43
N GLN A 207 5.33 -12.25 12.10
CA GLN A 207 4.94 -11.10 11.27
C GLN A 207 3.48 -10.67 11.48
N ASP A 208 3.23 -9.38 11.25
CA ASP A 208 1.89 -8.78 11.19
C ASP A 208 1.12 -9.19 9.91
N PHE A 209 0.69 -10.45 9.89
CA PHE A 209 -0.02 -11.05 8.75
C PHE A 209 -0.90 -12.23 9.15
N TRP A 210 -1.69 -12.74 8.20
CA TRP A 210 -2.42 -14.01 8.35
C TRP A 210 -1.46 -15.16 8.66
N ARG A 211 -1.89 -16.13 9.48
CA ARG A 211 -1.14 -17.35 9.85
C ARG A 211 -1.78 -18.59 9.21
N PHE A 212 -1.31 -18.93 8.02
CA PHE A 212 -1.72 -20.13 7.28
C PHE A 212 -0.74 -21.28 7.41
N THR A 213 -1.21 -22.49 7.09
CA THR A 213 -0.44 -23.74 7.15
C THR A 213 -0.46 -24.44 5.81
N GLY A 214 0.65 -25.07 5.39
CA GLY A 214 0.70 -25.88 4.17
C GLY A 214 1.80 -25.45 3.20
N ILE A 215 1.57 -25.66 1.91
CA ILE A 215 2.59 -25.45 0.85
C ILE A 215 2.15 -24.29 -0.04
N ALA A 216 2.94 -23.22 -0.11
CA ALA A 216 2.56 -22.00 -0.83
C ALA A 216 3.21 -21.85 -2.22
N ARG A 217 4.35 -22.52 -2.46
CA ARG A 217 5.18 -22.34 -3.67
C ARG A 217 5.43 -23.67 -4.38
N GLU A 218 6.16 -23.60 -5.49
CA GLU A 218 6.33 -24.72 -6.41
C GLU A 218 6.87 -25.99 -5.76
N VAL A 219 6.37 -27.15 -6.21
CA VAL A 219 6.84 -28.47 -5.75
C VAL A 219 7.18 -29.35 -6.95
N TYR A 220 8.41 -29.83 -7.02
CA TYR A 220 8.87 -30.65 -8.14
C TYR A 220 10.03 -31.56 -7.79
N LEU A 221 10.25 -32.54 -8.66
CA LEU A 221 11.49 -33.30 -8.71
C LEU A 221 12.36 -32.75 -9.81
N TYR A 222 13.67 -32.73 -9.59
CA TYR A 222 14.63 -32.51 -10.65
C TYR A 222 15.77 -33.51 -10.63
N ALA A 223 16.34 -33.81 -11.81
CA ALA A 223 17.46 -34.72 -11.95
C ALA A 223 18.73 -34.03 -12.49
N THR A 224 19.87 -34.41 -11.95
CA THR A 224 21.19 -33.94 -12.39
C THR A 224 22.15 -35.10 -12.66
N PRO A 225 23.08 -34.99 -13.62
CA PRO A 225 24.18 -35.93 -13.76
C PRO A 225 25.02 -35.99 -12.48
N LYS A 226 25.76 -37.09 -12.25
CA LYS A 226 26.68 -37.19 -11.09
C LYS A 226 27.74 -36.09 -11.06
N VAL A 227 28.14 -35.62 -12.23
CA VAL A 227 28.99 -34.44 -12.39
C VAL A 227 28.09 -33.27 -12.79
N HIS A 228 27.83 -32.35 -11.85
CA HIS A 228 26.87 -31.25 -12.00
C HIS A 228 27.35 -29.98 -11.26
N ILE A 229 26.68 -28.86 -11.54
CA ILE A 229 26.85 -27.58 -10.86
C ILE A 229 26.03 -27.58 -9.57
N LYS A 230 26.71 -27.40 -8.42
CA LYS A 230 26.09 -27.33 -7.09
C LYS A 230 25.63 -25.92 -6.73
N ASP A 231 26.39 -24.90 -7.09
CA ASP A 231 26.09 -23.51 -6.76
C ASP A 231 26.80 -22.58 -7.75
N ILE A 232 26.25 -21.37 -7.93
CA ILE A 232 26.84 -20.30 -8.73
C ILE A 232 26.79 -18.99 -7.94
N THR A 233 27.89 -18.25 -7.93
CA THR A 233 27.97 -16.87 -7.43
C THR A 233 28.39 -15.97 -8.56
N ILE A 234 27.60 -14.93 -8.81
CA ILE A 234 27.80 -13.99 -9.90
C ILE A 234 28.03 -12.61 -9.29
N GLY A 235 29.29 -12.20 -9.25
CA GLY A 235 29.67 -10.81 -9.00
C GLY A 235 29.40 -9.99 -10.26
N GLN A 236 28.57 -8.96 -10.13
CA GLN A 236 28.24 -8.03 -11.21
C GLN A 236 28.44 -6.63 -10.66
N ASP A 237 29.37 -5.87 -11.23
CA ASP A 237 29.71 -4.52 -10.76
C ASP A 237 29.81 -3.55 -11.94
N TYR A 238 29.67 -2.25 -11.68
CA TYR A 238 29.74 -1.19 -12.68
C TYR A 238 30.75 -0.11 -12.28
N VAL A 239 31.92 -0.16 -12.90
CA VAL A 239 33.06 0.68 -12.51
C VAL A 239 33.55 1.47 -13.71
N GLN A 240 33.54 2.81 -13.59
CA GLN A 240 34.08 3.73 -14.60
C GLN A 240 33.54 3.48 -16.02
N GLY A 241 32.24 3.18 -16.16
CA GLY A 241 31.60 2.93 -17.46
C GLY A 241 31.69 1.48 -17.96
N ASN A 242 32.35 0.59 -17.21
CA ASN A 242 32.57 -0.80 -17.59
C ASN A 242 31.85 -1.75 -16.64
N GLY A 243 31.34 -2.85 -17.19
CA GLY A 243 30.82 -3.95 -16.40
C GLY A 243 31.96 -4.87 -15.97
N VAL A 244 31.95 -5.30 -14.72
CA VAL A 244 32.86 -6.34 -14.21
C VAL A 244 32.02 -7.55 -13.83
N LEU A 245 32.28 -8.67 -14.50
CA LEU A 245 31.60 -9.93 -14.27
C LEU A 245 32.58 -10.92 -13.62
N ASN A 246 32.24 -11.42 -12.44
CA ASN A 246 32.92 -12.55 -11.80
C ASN A 246 31.94 -13.71 -11.66
N VAL A 247 32.28 -14.89 -12.19
CA VAL A 247 31.44 -16.09 -12.14
C VAL A 247 32.19 -17.18 -11.39
N ASP A 248 31.74 -17.47 -10.17
CA ASP A 248 32.26 -18.55 -9.34
C ASP A 248 31.28 -19.73 -9.35
N VAL A 249 31.77 -20.93 -9.69
CA VAL A 249 30.97 -22.15 -9.86
C VAL A 249 31.49 -23.25 -8.94
N LYS A 250 30.61 -23.79 -8.09
CA LYS A 250 30.91 -24.97 -7.27
C LYS A 250 30.42 -26.22 -8.00
N LEU A 251 31.27 -27.23 -8.15
CA LEU A 251 30.96 -28.47 -8.87
C LEU A 251 30.87 -29.69 -7.95
N ALA A 252 29.99 -30.62 -8.31
CA ALA A 252 30.09 -32.02 -7.94
C ALA A 252 30.95 -32.73 -9.00
N GLY A 253 32.08 -33.33 -8.61
CA GLY A 253 32.99 -34.00 -9.55
C GLY A 253 33.90 -33.04 -10.33
N LYS A 254 34.53 -33.54 -11.40
CA LYS A 254 35.47 -32.79 -12.24
C LYS A 254 34.93 -32.68 -13.67
N ALA A 255 34.85 -31.46 -14.19
CA ALA A 255 34.43 -31.13 -15.54
C ALA A 255 35.02 -29.78 -15.97
N ASN A 256 34.88 -29.44 -17.24
CA ASN A 256 35.28 -28.15 -17.80
C ASN A 256 34.09 -27.19 -17.76
N LEU A 257 34.37 -25.90 -17.55
CA LEU A 257 33.37 -24.85 -17.60
C LEU A 257 33.61 -23.93 -18.80
N GLU A 258 32.51 -23.45 -19.37
CA GLU A 258 32.49 -22.45 -20.41
C GLU A 258 31.38 -21.44 -20.11
N ALA A 259 31.55 -20.18 -20.50
CA ALA A 259 30.51 -19.16 -20.38
C ALA A 259 30.37 -18.33 -21.65
N SER A 260 29.14 -17.89 -21.91
CA SER A 260 28.80 -16.95 -22.98
C SER A 260 27.86 -15.88 -22.44
N LEU A 261 28.11 -14.62 -22.78
CA LEU A 261 27.34 -13.46 -22.37
C LEU A 261 26.77 -12.76 -23.60
N TYR A 262 25.47 -12.52 -23.58
CA TYR A 262 24.73 -11.85 -24.64
C TYR A 262 24.10 -10.55 -24.14
N ASP A 263 24.07 -9.53 -24.98
CA ASP A 263 23.33 -8.29 -24.68
C ASP A 263 21.80 -8.49 -24.80
N ALA A 264 21.03 -7.44 -24.53
CA ALA A 264 19.57 -7.48 -24.60
C ALA A 264 19.03 -7.75 -26.02
N ALA A 265 19.80 -7.43 -27.06
CA ALA A 265 19.43 -7.70 -28.46
C ALA A 265 19.82 -9.12 -28.91
N GLY A 266 20.50 -9.89 -28.05
CA GLY A 266 20.97 -11.24 -28.34
C GLY A 266 22.32 -11.29 -29.04
N ASN A 267 23.05 -10.17 -29.12
CA ASN A 267 24.40 -10.18 -29.69
C ASN A 267 25.40 -10.71 -28.66
N ALA A 268 26.36 -11.50 -29.12
CA ALA A 268 27.46 -11.99 -28.32
C ALA A 268 28.35 -10.83 -27.83
N VAL A 269 28.45 -10.67 -26.52
CA VAL A 269 29.43 -9.79 -25.86
C VAL A 269 30.72 -10.55 -25.60
N ALA A 270 30.59 -11.82 -25.21
CA ALA A 270 31.69 -12.77 -25.09
C ALA A 270 31.16 -14.20 -25.26
N GLU A 271 31.93 -15.07 -25.90
CA GLU A 271 31.55 -16.47 -26.13
C GLU A 271 32.74 -17.40 -25.88
N GLY A 272 32.43 -18.63 -25.46
CA GLY A 272 33.45 -19.67 -25.36
C GLY A 272 34.51 -19.40 -24.29
N LEU A 273 34.19 -18.60 -23.27
CA LEU A 273 35.11 -18.28 -22.18
C LEU A 273 35.34 -19.53 -21.33
N LYS A 274 36.43 -20.25 -21.60
CA LYS A 274 36.81 -21.47 -20.88
C LYS A 274 37.52 -21.11 -19.57
N PHE A 275 37.13 -21.77 -18.48
CA PHE A 275 37.80 -21.62 -17.21
C PHE A 275 37.94 -22.98 -16.50
N ASN A 276 39.17 -23.29 -16.10
CA ASN A 276 39.54 -24.51 -15.36
C ASN A 276 39.58 -24.29 -13.84
N VAL A 277 39.71 -23.03 -13.44
CA VAL A 277 39.59 -22.56 -12.06
C VAL A 277 38.09 -22.38 -11.82
N SER A 278 37.58 -22.62 -10.64
CA SER A 278 36.16 -22.45 -10.29
C SER A 278 35.61 -21.02 -10.45
N SER A 279 36.36 -20.11 -11.07
CA SER A 279 36.13 -18.67 -11.16
C SER A 279 36.50 -18.15 -12.56
N LEU A 280 35.66 -17.28 -13.13
CA LEU A 280 35.92 -16.52 -14.37
C LEU A 280 35.74 -15.04 -14.09
N MET A 281 36.74 -14.22 -14.38
CA MET A 281 36.62 -12.76 -14.35
C MET A 281 36.67 -12.21 -15.79
N PHE A 282 35.71 -11.37 -16.14
CA PHE A 282 35.58 -10.78 -17.46
C PHE A 282 35.09 -9.33 -17.36
N ASN A 283 35.75 -8.42 -18.10
CA ASN A 283 35.32 -7.04 -18.21
C ASN A 283 34.47 -6.86 -19.47
N VAL A 284 33.37 -6.12 -19.34
CA VAL A 284 32.50 -5.70 -20.43
C VAL A 284 32.72 -4.21 -20.67
N PRO A 285 33.53 -3.82 -21.68
CA PRO A 285 33.74 -2.42 -22.00
C PRO A 285 32.43 -1.75 -22.42
N ASN A 286 32.21 -0.51 -21.97
CA ASN A 286 31.01 0.27 -22.30
C ASN A 286 29.70 -0.47 -21.96
N ALA A 287 29.67 -1.20 -20.84
CA ALA A 287 28.49 -1.91 -20.41
C ALA A 287 27.33 -0.93 -20.15
N LYS A 288 26.11 -1.35 -20.51
CA LYS A 288 24.91 -0.64 -20.09
C LYS A 288 24.61 -0.99 -18.63
N ALA A 289 24.56 0.03 -17.77
CA ALA A 289 24.27 -0.16 -16.36
C ALA A 289 22.80 -0.55 -16.13
N TRP A 290 22.56 -1.34 -15.08
CA TRP A 290 21.24 -1.67 -14.60
C TRP A 290 20.82 -0.68 -13.50
N THR A 291 19.60 -0.16 -13.60
CA THR A 291 18.93 0.70 -12.60
C THR A 291 17.42 0.45 -12.65
N ALA A 292 16.64 0.98 -11.69
CA ALA A 292 15.17 0.89 -11.75
C ALA A 292 14.56 1.69 -12.93
N GLU A 293 15.24 2.75 -13.39
CA GLU A 293 14.82 3.58 -14.53
C GLU A 293 15.21 2.97 -15.88
N THR A 294 16.35 2.27 -15.92
CA THR A 294 16.91 1.63 -17.13
C THR A 294 17.39 0.20 -16.79
N PRO A 295 16.49 -0.79 -16.73
CA PRO A 295 16.81 -2.16 -16.30
C PRO A 295 17.53 -2.96 -17.40
N ASN A 296 18.70 -2.48 -17.82
CA ASN A 296 19.50 -3.16 -18.85
C ASN A 296 19.99 -4.50 -18.33
N LEU A 297 19.54 -5.59 -18.97
CA LEU A 297 19.94 -6.95 -18.63
C LEU A 297 20.70 -7.63 -19.77
N TYR A 298 21.79 -8.29 -19.40
CA TYR A 298 22.51 -9.24 -20.23
C TYR A 298 22.04 -10.67 -19.90
N THR A 299 22.28 -11.61 -20.79
CA THR A 299 21.98 -13.03 -20.58
C THR A 299 23.29 -13.82 -20.54
N LEU A 300 23.60 -14.40 -19.38
CA LEU A 300 24.75 -15.30 -19.18
C LEU A 300 24.29 -16.75 -19.30
N PHE A 301 24.97 -17.51 -20.15
CA PHE A 301 24.93 -18.96 -20.18
C PHE A 301 26.22 -19.52 -19.56
N ILE A 302 26.06 -20.48 -18.65
CA ILE A 302 27.17 -21.24 -18.05
C ILE A 302 27.00 -22.71 -18.47
N TYR A 303 28.01 -23.26 -19.11
CA TYR A 303 28.01 -24.62 -19.64
C TYR A 303 28.96 -25.49 -18.83
N LEU A 304 28.46 -26.62 -18.34
CA LEU A 304 29.28 -27.70 -17.81
C LEU A 304 29.57 -28.69 -18.93
N LYS A 305 30.85 -28.92 -19.25
CA LYS A 305 31.27 -29.82 -20.34
C LYS A 305 32.17 -30.95 -19.85
N GLN A 306 31.98 -32.13 -20.43
CA GLN A 306 32.89 -33.28 -20.26
C GLN A 306 33.34 -33.75 -21.65
N GLY A 307 34.58 -33.45 -22.02
CA GLY A 307 35.02 -33.52 -23.41
C GLY A 307 34.21 -32.55 -24.28
N ASN A 308 33.67 -33.04 -25.40
CA ASN A 308 32.82 -32.24 -26.31
C ASN A 308 31.33 -32.28 -25.94
N LYS A 309 30.95 -33.02 -24.89
CA LYS A 309 29.55 -33.16 -24.48
C LYS A 309 29.19 -32.11 -23.43
N THR A 310 28.15 -31.32 -23.71
CA THR A 310 27.49 -30.49 -22.72
C THR A 310 26.69 -31.37 -21.76
N LEU A 311 27.00 -31.25 -20.47
CA LEU A 311 26.29 -31.93 -19.39
C LEU A 311 25.20 -31.04 -18.82
N GLU A 312 25.44 -29.77 -18.60
CA GLU A 312 24.46 -28.83 -18.04
C GLU A 312 24.59 -27.45 -18.67
N VAL A 313 23.48 -26.72 -18.74
CA VAL A 313 23.43 -25.31 -19.11
C VAL A 313 22.58 -24.56 -18.08
N ILE A 314 23.13 -23.48 -17.52
CA ILE A 314 22.40 -22.54 -16.65
C ILE A 314 22.27 -21.21 -17.39
N LYS A 315 21.07 -20.63 -17.36
CA LYS A 315 20.79 -19.27 -17.85
C LYS A 315 20.58 -18.34 -16.65
N LYS A 316 21.27 -17.20 -16.60
CA LYS A 316 21.00 -16.12 -15.63
C LYS A 316 21.00 -14.75 -16.31
N LYS A 317 20.15 -13.86 -15.80
CA LYS A 317 20.18 -12.45 -16.14
C LYS A 317 21.25 -11.73 -15.32
N ILE A 318 21.92 -10.77 -15.95
CA ILE A 318 23.02 -10.00 -15.37
C ILE A 318 22.70 -8.51 -15.53
N GLY A 319 22.77 -7.76 -14.45
CA GLY A 319 22.65 -6.31 -14.44
C GLY A 319 23.88 -5.69 -13.79
N PHE A 320 24.66 -4.93 -14.56
CA PHE A 320 25.86 -4.27 -14.03
C PHE A 320 25.47 -3.03 -13.24
N ARG A 321 25.75 -3.03 -11.94
CA ARG A 321 25.52 -1.87 -11.06
C ARG A 321 26.47 -1.90 -9.86
N HIS A 322 26.84 -0.72 -9.41
CA HIS A 322 27.66 -0.50 -8.23
C HIS A 322 26.83 0.12 -7.12
N ILE A 323 27.04 -0.34 -5.89
CA ILE A 323 26.29 0.10 -4.71
C ILE A 323 27.29 0.41 -3.62
N GLU A 324 27.18 1.59 -3.02
CA GLU A 324 28.01 2.01 -1.90
C GLU A 324 27.24 2.94 -0.97
N ILE A 325 27.66 3.03 0.28
CA ILE A 325 27.29 4.15 1.16
C ILE A 325 28.49 5.08 1.24
N LYS A 326 28.27 6.34 0.88
CA LYS A 326 29.32 7.35 0.86
C LYS A 326 28.75 8.70 1.25
N GLY A 327 29.41 9.38 2.19
CA GLY A 327 28.97 10.68 2.68
C GLY A 327 27.58 10.66 3.33
N GLY A 328 27.23 9.58 4.02
CA GLY A 328 25.90 9.43 4.64
C GLY A 328 24.77 9.19 3.64
N GLN A 329 25.08 8.77 2.41
CA GLN A 329 24.09 8.51 1.36
C GLN A 329 24.28 7.12 0.73
N LEU A 330 23.19 6.41 0.47
CA LEU A 330 23.14 5.23 -0.39
C LEU A 330 23.25 5.66 -1.84
N LEU A 331 24.29 5.18 -2.53
CA LEU A 331 24.54 5.47 -3.94
C LEU A 331 24.31 4.23 -4.80
N VAL A 332 23.66 4.42 -5.94
CA VAL A 332 23.63 3.45 -7.05
C VAL A 332 24.35 4.08 -8.24
N ASN A 333 25.36 3.40 -8.76
CA ASN A 333 26.20 3.88 -9.88
C ASN A 333 26.73 5.31 -9.64
N GLY A 334 27.08 5.63 -8.38
CA GLY A 334 27.59 6.94 -7.95
C GLY A 334 26.54 8.05 -7.81
N LYS A 335 25.24 7.73 -7.82
CA LYS A 335 24.14 8.69 -7.63
C LYS A 335 23.37 8.41 -6.34
N ALA A 336 23.11 9.46 -5.56
CA ALA A 336 22.31 9.40 -4.33
C ALA A 336 20.83 9.33 -4.68
N ILE A 337 20.33 8.12 -4.94
CA ILE A 337 18.95 7.90 -5.38
C ILE A 337 17.95 8.22 -4.26
N LEU A 338 16.70 8.49 -4.63
CA LEU A 338 15.57 8.54 -3.71
C LEU A 338 14.84 7.19 -3.73
N ILE A 339 14.57 6.64 -2.55
CA ILE A 339 13.76 5.44 -2.34
C ILE A 339 12.29 5.86 -2.31
N LYS A 340 11.62 5.62 -3.44
CA LYS A 340 10.16 5.79 -3.64
C LYS A 340 9.52 4.43 -3.44
N GLY A 341 9.49 3.97 -2.19
CA GLY A 341 9.23 2.56 -1.86
C GLY A 341 7.85 2.28 -1.28
N ALA A 342 7.50 0.99 -1.27
CA ALA A 342 6.42 0.41 -0.48
C ALA A 342 6.83 -0.97 0.07
N ASP A 343 6.38 -1.31 1.27
CA ASP A 343 6.43 -2.66 1.82
C ASP A 343 5.38 -3.54 1.13
N ARG A 344 5.73 -4.77 0.76
CA ARG A 344 4.81 -5.69 0.08
C ARG A 344 4.80 -7.06 0.76
N HIS A 345 3.66 -7.42 1.33
CA HIS A 345 3.37 -8.80 1.70
C HIS A 345 3.00 -9.65 0.48
N GLU A 346 3.53 -10.87 0.42
CA GLU A 346 3.19 -11.87 -0.61
C GLU A 346 1.82 -12.53 -0.30
N LEU A 347 0.73 -11.79 -0.53
CA LEU A 347 -0.64 -12.22 -0.24
C LEU A 347 -1.62 -11.99 -1.40
N ASP A 348 -2.45 -12.99 -1.65
CA ASP A 348 -3.58 -12.99 -2.57
C ASP A 348 -4.89 -13.21 -1.78
N PRO A 349 -5.97 -12.45 -2.04
CA PRO A 349 -7.23 -12.56 -1.29
C PRO A 349 -7.93 -13.91 -1.46
N ASP A 350 -7.59 -14.68 -2.50
CA ASP A 350 -8.17 -15.97 -2.83
C ASP A 350 -7.18 -17.13 -2.53
N GLY A 351 -5.89 -16.91 -2.76
CA GLY A 351 -4.82 -17.89 -2.60
C GLY A 351 -4.05 -17.85 -1.27
N GLY A 352 -4.25 -16.83 -0.43
CA GLY A 352 -3.40 -16.58 0.73
C GLY A 352 -1.95 -16.34 0.29
N TYR A 353 -1.00 -17.15 0.76
CA TYR A 353 0.40 -17.06 0.33
C TYR A 353 0.66 -17.60 -1.10
N ILE A 354 -0.35 -18.18 -1.76
CA ILE A 354 -0.22 -18.69 -3.13
C ILE A 354 -0.47 -17.54 -4.12
N VAL A 355 0.58 -16.77 -4.39
CA VAL A 355 0.52 -15.64 -5.34
C VAL A 355 0.96 -16.09 -6.74
N SER A 356 0.15 -15.82 -7.76
CA SER A 356 0.48 -16.15 -9.15
C SER A 356 1.49 -15.15 -9.76
N VAL A 357 2.21 -15.58 -10.79
CA VAL A 357 3.11 -14.70 -11.54
C VAL A 357 2.34 -13.55 -12.19
N ASP A 358 1.12 -13.79 -12.67
CA ASP A 358 0.27 -12.73 -13.23
C ASP A 358 -0.09 -11.68 -12.18
N ARG A 359 -0.34 -12.10 -10.93
CA ARG A 359 -0.57 -11.18 -9.82
C ARG A 359 0.68 -10.39 -9.45
N MET A 360 1.86 -11.03 -9.45
CA MET A 360 3.14 -10.34 -9.27
C MET A 360 3.37 -9.27 -10.36
N ILE A 361 3.09 -9.59 -11.63
CA ILE A 361 3.19 -8.64 -12.74
C ILE A 361 2.19 -7.50 -12.59
N GLN A 362 0.96 -7.79 -12.15
CA GLN A 362 -0.05 -6.78 -11.85
C GLN A 362 0.42 -5.82 -10.75
N ASP A 363 0.99 -6.35 -9.66
CA ASP A 363 1.56 -5.53 -8.58
C ASP A 363 2.64 -4.59 -9.13
N ILE A 364 3.60 -5.09 -9.93
CA ILE A 364 4.66 -4.27 -10.54
C ILE A 364 4.08 -3.23 -11.51
N LYS A 365 3.07 -3.59 -12.31
CA LYS A 365 2.39 -2.64 -13.21
C LYS A 365 1.82 -1.46 -12.43
N ILE A 366 1.12 -1.74 -11.32
CA ILE A 366 0.58 -0.70 -10.45
C ILE A 366 1.70 0.12 -9.82
N MET A 367 2.77 -0.51 -9.34
CA MET A 367 3.94 0.20 -8.81
C MET A 367 4.51 1.21 -9.83
N LYS A 368 4.69 0.80 -11.09
CA LYS A 368 5.13 1.69 -12.17
C LYS A 368 4.14 2.82 -12.43
N GLN A 369 2.83 2.55 -12.39
CA GLN A 369 1.79 3.57 -12.53
C GLN A 369 1.80 4.60 -11.40
N LEU A 370 2.18 4.18 -10.19
CA LEU A 370 2.29 5.02 -9.00
C LEU A 370 3.68 5.63 -8.81
N ASN A 371 4.57 5.51 -9.80
CA ASN A 371 5.95 5.99 -9.74
C ASN A 371 6.81 5.36 -8.61
N ILE A 372 6.43 4.18 -8.10
CA ILE A 372 7.20 3.39 -7.13
C ILE A 372 8.44 2.80 -7.82
N ASN A 373 9.60 2.95 -7.19
CA ASN A 373 10.88 2.44 -7.71
C ASN A 373 11.53 1.36 -6.84
N ALA A 374 11.00 1.11 -5.64
CA ALA A 374 11.59 0.19 -4.68
C ALA A 374 10.52 -0.61 -3.92
N VAL A 375 10.87 -1.84 -3.52
CA VAL A 375 10.06 -2.69 -2.66
C VAL A 375 10.92 -3.28 -1.54
N ARG A 376 10.36 -3.33 -0.33
CA ARG A 376 10.90 -4.14 0.76
C ARG A 376 10.04 -5.41 0.86
N THR A 377 10.70 -6.57 0.88
CA THR A 377 10.01 -7.86 1.00
C THR A 377 9.64 -8.12 2.47
N CYS A 378 8.60 -7.44 2.96
CA CYS A 378 8.18 -7.50 4.35
C CYS A 378 7.50 -8.86 4.68
N HIS A 379 7.91 -9.62 5.69
CA HIS A 379 9.20 -9.58 6.41
C HIS A 379 9.90 -10.91 6.24
N TYR A 380 10.12 -11.28 4.98
CA TYR A 380 10.67 -12.56 4.57
C TYR A 380 11.08 -12.56 3.09
N PRO A 381 11.85 -13.57 2.64
CA PRO A 381 12.13 -13.69 1.23
C PRO A 381 10.89 -14.11 0.44
N ASP A 382 10.62 -13.40 -0.64
CA ASP A 382 9.52 -13.66 -1.57
C ASP A 382 9.82 -14.88 -2.45
N ASP A 383 8.84 -15.28 -3.28
CA ASP A 383 9.03 -16.30 -4.29
C ASP A 383 10.19 -15.91 -5.23
N PRO A 384 11.11 -16.83 -5.57
CA PRO A 384 12.23 -16.50 -6.46
C PRO A 384 11.85 -15.84 -7.78
N ARG A 385 10.63 -16.10 -8.29
CA ARG A 385 10.11 -15.46 -9.51
C ARG A 385 9.89 -13.96 -9.33
N TRP A 386 9.58 -13.48 -8.12
CA TRP A 386 9.44 -12.04 -7.82
C TRP A 386 10.74 -11.27 -8.10
N TYR A 387 11.88 -11.83 -7.70
CA TYR A 387 13.20 -11.22 -7.91
C TYR A 387 13.59 -11.20 -9.39
N ASP A 388 13.29 -12.26 -10.15
CA ASP A 388 13.49 -12.28 -11.60
C ASP A 388 12.64 -11.18 -12.28
N LEU A 389 11.39 -10.95 -11.83
CA LEU A 389 10.53 -9.88 -12.35
C LEU A 389 11.02 -8.48 -11.96
N CYS A 390 11.53 -8.29 -10.75
CA CYS A 390 12.10 -7.01 -10.31
C CYS A 390 13.39 -6.66 -11.07
N ASP A 391 14.20 -7.66 -11.39
CA ASP A 391 15.36 -7.48 -12.28
C ASP A 391 14.90 -7.02 -13.68
N GLU A 392 13.87 -7.67 -14.24
CA GLU A 392 13.37 -7.41 -15.59
C GLU A 392 12.69 -6.05 -15.73
N TYR A 393 11.81 -5.70 -14.79
CA TYR A 393 11.02 -4.48 -14.87
C TYR A 393 11.66 -3.29 -14.18
N GLY A 394 12.76 -3.48 -13.45
CA GLY A 394 13.48 -2.40 -12.78
C GLY A 394 12.75 -1.91 -11.53
N ILE A 395 12.83 -2.70 -10.47
CA ILE A 395 12.43 -2.35 -9.10
C ILE A 395 13.61 -2.65 -8.18
N TYR A 396 14.01 -1.68 -7.38
CA TYR A 396 15.01 -1.88 -6.34
C TYR A 396 14.45 -2.70 -5.19
N LEU A 397 15.24 -3.61 -4.63
CA LEU A 397 14.82 -4.47 -3.53
C LEU A 397 15.68 -4.25 -2.28
N THR A 398 14.99 -4.07 -1.15
CA THR A 398 15.52 -4.40 0.18
C THR A 398 15.01 -5.79 0.52
N ALA A 399 15.89 -6.78 0.37
CA ALA A 399 15.54 -8.19 0.56
C ALA A 399 15.72 -8.60 2.02
N GLU A 400 14.65 -9.04 2.66
CA GLU A 400 14.61 -9.28 4.10
C GLU A 400 14.58 -10.76 4.48
N SER A 401 15.29 -11.13 5.53
CA SER A 401 15.25 -12.47 6.10
C SER A 401 13.94 -12.71 6.85
N ASN A 402 13.44 -13.94 6.78
CA ASN A 402 12.24 -14.39 7.48
C ASN A 402 12.56 -14.52 8.97
N LEU A 403 12.55 -13.41 9.71
CA LEU A 403 12.98 -13.38 11.10
C LEU A 403 12.27 -12.24 11.83
N GLU A 404 11.18 -12.59 12.51
CA GLU A 404 10.43 -11.68 13.37
C GLU A 404 9.95 -12.40 14.62
N SER A 405 10.19 -11.81 15.80
CA SER A 405 9.79 -12.40 17.09
C SER A 405 9.10 -11.37 17.99
N HIS A 406 8.26 -10.55 17.38
CA HIS A 406 7.58 -9.41 18.00
C HIS A 406 6.89 -9.81 19.32
N GLY A 407 6.20 -10.95 19.35
CA GLY A 407 5.54 -11.50 20.52
C GLY A 407 6.43 -11.88 21.71
N MET A 408 7.75 -11.89 21.57
CA MET A 408 8.70 -12.04 22.68
C MET A 408 9.10 -10.71 23.31
N GLY A 409 8.84 -9.59 22.63
CA GLY A 409 9.30 -8.26 22.99
C GLY A 409 10.81 -8.07 22.82
N TYR A 410 11.29 -6.88 23.18
CA TYR A 410 12.64 -6.41 22.84
C TYR A 410 13.64 -6.43 24.02
N ASN A 411 13.17 -6.79 25.21
CA ASN A 411 13.96 -6.75 26.46
C ASN A 411 14.50 -8.16 26.83
N GLU A 412 14.56 -8.52 28.12
CA GLU A 412 15.22 -9.75 28.59
C GLU A 412 14.68 -11.08 28.02
N LYS A 413 13.50 -11.08 27.40
CA LYS A 413 12.89 -12.26 26.78
C LYS A 413 13.14 -12.38 25.27
N THR A 414 13.77 -11.38 24.66
CA THR A 414 14.03 -11.37 23.22
C THR A 414 14.84 -12.60 22.79
N LEU A 415 14.54 -13.14 21.61
CA LEU A 415 15.30 -14.23 21.03
C LEU A 415 16.65 -13.75 20.46
N ALA A 416 16.84 -12.43 20.32
CA ALA A 416 18.09 -11.82 19.87
C ALA A 416 19.29 -12.04 20.83
N ILE A 417 19.04 -12.42 22.08
CA ILE A 417 20.09 -12.69 23.10
C ILE A 417 20.17 -14.17 23.51
N ARG A 418 19.28 -15.03 22.98
CA ARG A 418 19.19 -16.44 23.37
C ARG A 418 20.16 -17.31 22.57
N PRO A 419 21.15 -17.98 23.20
CA PRO A 419 22.15 -18.76 22.47
C PRO A 419 21.58 -19.97 21.72
N ASP A 420 20.48 -20.56 22.20
CA ASP A 420 19.82 -21.70 21.55
C ASP A 420 19.12 -21.33 20.24
N PHE A 421 18.86 -20.04 19.99
CA PHE A 421 18.31 -19.52 18.73
C PHE A 421 19.39 -18.94 17.79
N GLU A 422 20.65 -18.86 18.21
CA GLU A 422 21.74 -18.25 17.40
C GLU A 422 21.85 -18.89 16.02
N LYS A 423 21.80 -20.23 15.97
CA LYS A 423 21.90 -20.97 14.71
C LYS A 423 20.74 -20.65 13.76
N ALA A 424 19.51 -20.55 14.29
CA ALA A 424 18.34 -20.21 13.49
C ALA A 424 18.43 -18.78 12.93
N HIS A 425 19.00 -17.82 13.67
CA HIS A 425 19.21 -16.46 13.18
C HIS A 425 20.16 -16.45 11.98
N ILE A 426 21.28 -17.17 12.05
CA ILE A 426 22.25 -17.28 10.94
C ILE A 426 21.64 -18.05 9.76
N GLU A 427 21.00 -19.18 10.02
CA GLU A 427 20.38 -19.98 8.96
C GLU A 427 19.27 -19.17 8.25
N ARG A 428 18.51 -18.30 8.90
CA ARG A 428 17.53 -17.42 8.19
C ARG A 428 18.22 -16.34 7.34
N GLN A 429 19.43 -15.88 7.68
CA GLN A 429 20.25 -15.02 6.81
C GLN A 429 20.73 -15.76 5.56
N GLU A 430 21.21 -16.99 5.74
CA GLU A 430 21.62 -17.84 4.62
C GLU A 430 20.46 -18.10 3.65
N GLY A 431 19.23 -18.25 4.17
CA GLY A 431 18.01 -18.40 3.40
C GLY A 431 17.76 -17.27 2.41
N ASN A 432 17.94 -16.04 2.88
CA ASN A 432 17.81 -14.83 2.07
C ASN A 432 19.03 -14.66 1.14
N MET A 433 20.24 -14.61 1.68
CA MET A 433 21.40 -14.21 0.91
C MET A 433 21.89 -15.26 -0.08
N ILE A 434 22.04 -16.53 0.33
CA ILE A 434 22.65 -17.54 -0.54
C ILE A 434 21.75 -17.83 -1.74
N THR A 435 20.43 -17.82 -1.52
CA THR A 435 19.41 -18.06 -2.54
C THR A 435 19.38 -16.94 -3.57
N TYR A 436 19.41 -15.68 -3.13
CA TYR A 436 19.12 -14.51 -3.97
C TYR A 436 20.34 -13.63 -4.34
N LYS A 437 21.55 -13.98 -3.90
CA LYS A 437 22.81 -13.21 -4.12
C LYS A 437 23.06 -12.67 -5.53
N ASN A 438 22.57 -13.36 -6.56
CA ASN A 438 22.85 -13.06 -7.96
C ASN A 438 21.89 -12.03 -8.60
N HIS A 439 20.84 -11.59 -7.88
CA HIS A 439 19.87 -10.65 -8.44
C HIS A 439 20.41 -9.20 -8.46
N PRO A 440 20.38 -8.52 -9.62
CA PRO A 440 20.77 -7.12 -9.70
C PRO A 440 19.83 -6.17 -8.95
N SER A 441 18.54 -6.50 -8.84
CA SER A 441 17.52 -5.71 -8.15
C SER A 441 17.77 -5.52 -6.65
N ILE A 442 18.38 -6.50 -5.99
CA ILE A 442 18.69 -6.41 -4.57
C ILE A 442 19.80 -5.38 -4.38
N ILE A 443 19.46 -4.30 -3.69
CA ILE A 443 20.41 -3.23 -3.35
C ILE A 443 20.73 -3.16 -1.86
N VAL A 444 19.89 -3.73 -1.00
CA VAL A 444 20.08 -3.78 0.46
C VAL A 444 19.66 -5.16 0.97
N TRP A 445 20.41 -5.69 1.94
CA TRP A 445 19.98 -6.85 2.75
C TRP A 445 19.38 -6.38 4.08
N SER A 446 18.23 -6.91 4.47
CA SER A 446 17.66 -6.67 5.80
C SER A 446 17.73 -7.94 6.66
N LEU A 447 18.18 -7.80 7.92
CA LEU A 447 18.39 -8.94 8.83
C LEU A 447 17.08 -9.56 9.35
N GLY A 448 15.96 -8.87 9.21
CA GLY A 448 14.66 -9.25 9.75
C GLY A 448 13.89 -8.02 10.23
N ASN A 449 12.82 -8.24 10.99
CA ASN A 449 11.93 -7.19 11.48
C ASN A 449 11.65 -7.39 12.97
N GLU A 450 11.47 -6.30 13.72
CA GLU A 450 10.87 -6.28 15.08
C GLU A 450 11.15 -7.51 15.99
N ALA A 451 12.42 -7.89 16.12
CA ALA A 451 12.84 -9.10 16.83
C ALA A 451 13.77 -8.81 18.02
N GLY A 452 13.78 -7.55 18.49
CA GLY A 452 14.74 -7.05 19.48
C GLY A 452 16.16 -6.92 18.92
N TYR A 453 17.12 -6.57 19.77
CA TYR A 453 18.52 -6.43 19.35
C TYR A 453 19.46 -7.08 20.37
N GLY A 454 20.54 -7.68 19.89
CA GLY A 454 21.47 -8.43 20.75
C GLY A 454 22.51 -9.23 19.97
N ALA A 455 23.25 -10.07 20.71
CA ALA A 455 24.40 -10.81 20.20
C ALA A 455 24.10 -11.67 18.96
N ASN A 456 22.89 -12.21 18.82
CA ASN A 456 22.52 -12.99 17.63
C ASN A 456 22.45 -12.13 16.38
N PHE A 457 21.95 -10.89 16.49
CA PHE A 457 21.93 -9.94 15.37
C PHE A 457 23.30 -9.33 15.06
N GLU A 458 24.14 -9.11 16.07
CA GLU A 458 25.53 -8.69 15.84
C GLU A 458 26.31 -9.75 15.05
N LYS A 459 26.13 -11.03 15.41
CA LYS A 459 26.72 -12.16 14.68
C LYS A 459 26.13 -12.32 13.28
N ALA A 460 24.81 -12.16 13.13
CA ALA A 460 24.14 -12.18 11.84
C ALA A 460 24.69 -11.07 10.93
N TYR A 461 24.75 -9.83 11.42
CA TYR A 461 25.34 -8.71 10.70
C TYR A 461 26.78 -8.99 10.28
N ALA A 462 27.64 -9.43 11.22
CA ALA A 462 29.03 -9.74 10.91
C ALA A 462 29.17 -10.85 9.84
N TRP A 463 28.30 -11.86 9.89
CA TRP A 463 28.22 -12.90 8.87
C TRP A 463 27.81 -12.34 7.50
N VAL A 464 26.75 -11.52 7.45
CA VAL A 464 26.28 -10.84 6.22
C VAL A 464 27.38 -10.01 5.59
N LYS A 465 28.06 -9.15 6.37
CA LYS A 465 29.16 -8.29 5.88
C LYS A 465 30.39 -9.09 5.44
N ALA A 466 30.63 -10.25 6.04
CA ALA A 466 31.71 -11.15 5.62
C ALA A 466 31.37 -11.88 4.32
N TYR A 467 30.09 -12.22 4.10
CA TYR A 467 29.61 -12.96 2.93
C TYR A 467 29.47 -12.07 1.69
N ASP A 468 28.80 -10.92 1.80
CA ASP A 468 28.57 -9.99 0.70
C ASP A 468 29.17 -8.61 1.01
N LYS A 469 30.20 -8.24 0.22
CA LYS A 469 30.88 -6.95 0.31
C LYS A 469 30.34 -5.91 -0.67
N THR A 470 29.37 -6.30 -1.50
CA THR A 470 28.87 -5.48 -2.61
C THR A 470 27.57 -4.74 -2.27
N ARG A 471 26.97 -5.03 -1.10
CA ARG A 471 25.70 -4.43 -0.67
C ARG A 471 25.75 -4.00 0.80
N PRO A 472 25.07 -2.91 1.17
CA PRO A 472 24.79 -2.56 2.56
C PRO A 472 23.80 -3.54 3.20
N CYS A 473 23.81 -3.55 4.53
CA CYS A 473 22.91 -4.32 5.38
C CYS A 473 22.19 -3.40 6.36
N GLN A 474 20.88 -3.56 6.49
CA GLN A 474 20.05 -2.80 7.42
C GLN A 474 19.40 -3.68 8.48
N TYR A 475 19.15 -3.09 9.65
CA TYR A 475 18.26 -3.66 10.66
C TYR A 475 17.72 -2.56 11.58
N GLU A 476 16.40 -2.40 11.65
CA GLU A 476 15.78 -1.25 12.32
C GLU A 476 16.06 -1.25 13.84
N ARG A 477 16.00 -2.41 14.49
CA ARG A 477 16.24 -2.52 15.94
C ARG A 477 17.68 -2.31 16.37
N ALA A 478 18.62 -2.23 15.42
CA ALA A 478 19.98 -1.78 15.72
C ALA A 478 20.05 -0.27 16.06
N GLY A 479 19.04 0.53 15.69
CA GLY A 479 19.00 1.96 15.96
C GLY A 479 20.16 2.74 15.33
N ILE A 480 20.53 3.86 15.96
CA ILE A 480 21.59 4.75 15.43
C ILE A 480 22.98 4.11 15.60
N GLU A 481 23.26 3.53 16.76
CA GLU A 481 24.62 3.10 17.15
C GLU A 481 24.92 1.63 16.82
N GLY A 482 23.90 0.80 16.63
CA GLY A 482 24.07 -0.64 16.42
C GLY A 482 24.58 -1.03 15.03
N ALA A 483 24.68 -2.34 14.86
CA ALA A 483 25.17 -3.03 13.67
C ALA A 483 24.17 -2.94 12.50
N THR A 484 24.20 -1.79 11.81
CA THR A 484 23.43 -1.49 10.61
C THR A 484 24.18 -0.43 9.78
N ASP A 485 24.17 -0.56 8.45
CA ASP A 485 24.77 0.40 7.52
C ASP A 485 23.83 1.57 7.20
N ILE A 486 22.52 1.38 7.37
CA ILE A 486 21.46 2.36 7.10
C ILE A 486 20.72 2.62 8.42
N TYR A 487 20.44 3.88 8.73
CA TYR A 487 19.50 4.19 9.81
C TYR A 487 18.08 4.12 9.26
N CYS A 488 17.36 3.07 9.61
CA CYS A 488 16.09 2.73 8.97
C CYS A 488 14.91 2.63 9.95
N PRO A 489 14.57 3.69 10.71
CA PRO A 489 13.47 3.65 11.67
C PRO A 489 12.14 3.35 10.99
N MET A 490 11.18 2.84 11.78
CA MET A 490 9.77 2.79 11.41
C MET A 490 9.07 4.04 11.98
N TYR A 491 8.23 4.68 11.16
CA TYR A 491 7.30 5.75 11.58
C TYR A 491 7.95 6.92 12.34
N ALA A 492 9.20 7.26 11.98
CA ALA A 492 9.83 8.47 12.48
C ALA A 492 9.09 9.68 11.93
N ASP A 493 8.57 10.52 12.83
CA ASP A 493 7.85 11.73 12.44
C ASP A 493 8.76 12.75 11.72
N TYR A 494 8.13 13.80 11.21
CA TYR A 494 8.80 14.87 10.45
C TYR A 494 9.91 15.55 11.26
N ASN A 495 9.69 15.80 12.55
CA ASN A 495 10.65 16.48 13.41
C ASN A 495 11.86 15.61 13.72
N TRP A 496 11.64 14.34 14.02
CA TRP A 496 12.72 13.39 14.28
C TRP A 496 13.57 13.18 13.02
N SER A 497 12.92 13.00 11.87
CA SER A 497 13.58 12.85 10.58
C SER A 497 14.45 14.07 10.23
N GLU A 498 13.96 15.29 10.49
CA GLU A 498 14.73 16.51 10.27
C GLU A 498 15.92 16.60 11.23
N LYS A 499 15.71 16.31 12.52
CA LYS A 499 16.78 16.31 13.54
C LYS A 499 17.90 15.33 13.23
N TYR A 500 17.56 14.11 12.81
CA TYR A 500 18.55 13.13 12.38
C TYR A 500 19.34 13.66 11.17
N SER A 501 18.65 14.17 10.16
CA SER A 501 19.26 14.65 8.93
C SER A 501 20.23 15.82 9.14
N LYS A 502 19.94 16.68 10.13
CA LYS A 502 20.80 17.79 10.57
C LYS A 502 21.91 17.37 11.55
N GLY A 503 21.95 16.10 11.96
CA GLY A 503 22.92 15.57 12.92
C GLY A 503 22.68 15.98 14.38
N GLU A 504 21.50 16.53 14.72
CA GLU A 504 21.18 17.00 16.07
C GLU A 504 21.12 15.85 17.08
N VAL A 505 20.71 14.66 16.63
CA VAL A 505 20.62 13.44 17.46
C VAL A 505 21.82 12.49 17.28
N THR A 506 22.80 12.88 16.46
CA THR A 506 24.01 12.07 16.20
C THR A 506 25.32 12.80 16.54
N GLY A 507 25.23 13.92 17.27
CA GLY A 507 26.41 14.71 17.64
C GLY A 507 27.11 15.40 16.45
N GLY A 508 26.35 15.74 15.41
CA GLY A 508 26.82 16.44 14.21
C GLY A 508 27.41 15.54 13.12
N LYS A 509 27.34 14.22 13.26
CA LYS A 509 27.88 13.25 12.28
C LYS A 509 26.75 12.38 11.72
N VAL A 510 26.38 12.61 10.46
CA VAL A 510 25.40 11.76 9.77
C VAL A 510 26.16 10.83 8.83
N GLU A 511 26.57 9.67 9.36
CA GLU A 511 27.39 8.69 8.62
C GLU A 511 26.54 7.63 7.89
N LYS A 512 25.29 7.43 8.34
CA LYS A 512 24.33 6.49 7.75
C LYS A 512 23.19 7.27 7.09
N PRO A 513 22.76 6.90 5.87
CA PRO A 513 21.53 7.47 5.31
C PRO A 513 20.33 7.13 6.18
N LEU A 514 19.39 8.07 6.27
CA LEU A 514 18.05 7.84 6.78
C LEU A 514 17.20 7.33 5.62
N ILE A 515 16.77 6.08 5.70
CA ILE A 515 15.79 5.46 4.80
C ILE A 515 14.80 4.71 5.68
N GLN A 516 13.61 5.27 5.89
CA GLN A 516 12.63 4.67 6.80
C GLN A 516 12.21 3.30 6.25
N CYS A 517 12.39 2.23 7.03
CA CYS A 517 12.00 0.91 6.57
C CYS A 517 10.48 0.75 6.51
N GLU A 518 9.75 1.59 7.24
CA GLU A 518 8.29 1.78 7.16
C GLU A 518 7.98 3.26 7.49
N TYR A 519 7.13 3.91 6.70
CA TYR A 519 6.59 5.24 7.02
C TYR A 519 5.21 5.41 6.38
N ALA A 520 4.53 6.53 6.70
CA ALA A 520 3.24 6.89 6.09
C ALA A 520 2.22 5.72 6.09
N HIS A 521 1.78 5.32 7.27
CA HIS A 521 0.90 4.16 7.46
C HIS A 521 -0.46 4.37 6.75
N ALA A 522 -0.80 3.53 5.78
CA ALA A 522 -1.90 3.72 4.84
C ALA A 522 -3.21 2.97 5.22
N MET A 523 -3.40 2.64 6.49
CA MET A 523 -4.62 1.96 6.98
C MET A 523 -5.90 2.79 6.85
N GLY A 524 -6.89 2.22 6.17
CA GLY A 524 -8.18 2.85 5.91
C GLY A 524 -8.04 4.15 5.12
N ASN A 525 -8.84 5.16 5.45
CA ASN A 525 -8.67 6.53 4.92
C ASN A 525 -7.53 7.25 5.65
N SER A 526 -6.33 7.28 5.05
CA SER A 526 -5.09 7.79 5.65
C SER A 526 -4.28 8.64 4.66
N MET A 527 -2.94 8.63 4.76
CA MET A 527 -1.97 9.36 3.92
C MET A 527 -2.12 10.88 3.96
N GLY A 528 -2.73 11.40 5.02
CA GLY A 528 -2.71 12.81 5.35
C GLY A 528 -1.34 13.25 5.83
N GLY A 529 -0.76 14.27 5.21
CA GLY A 529 0.57 14.77 5.52
C GLY A 529 1.70 13.99 4.86
N PHE A 530 1.42 13.35 3.71
CA PHE A 530 2.44 12.67 2.91
C PHE A 530 3.40 13.66 2.23
N GLU A 531 2.89 14.84 1.87
CA GLU A 531 3.65 15.97 1.33
C GLU A 531 4.87 16.30 2.18
N GLU A 532 4.68 16.39 3.50
CA GLU A 532 5.72 16.81 4.45
C GLU A 532 6.93 15.91 4.46
N TYR A 533 6.71 14.60 4.34
CA TYR A 533 7.82 13.68 4.21
C TYR A 533 8.60 13.98 2.93
N TRP A 534 7.91 14.18 1.81
CA TRP A 534 8.55 14.40 0.51
C TRP A 534 9.23 15.75 0.38
N ASP A 535 8.66 16.79 0.98
CA ASP A 535 9.31 18.09 1.10
C ASP A 535 10.60 17.98 1.91
N LEU A 536 10.57 17.22 3.01
CA LEU A 536 11.75 16.99 3.84
C LEU A 536 12.80 16.13 3.12
N ILE A 537 12.40 15.04 2.46
CA ILE A 537 13.28 14.14 1.67
C ILE A 537 13.99 14.92 0.56
N ARG A 538 13.28 15.80 -0.15
CA ARG A 538 13.87 16.62 -1.22
C ARG A 538 14.77 17.73 -0.70
N LYS A 539 14.56 18.16 0.56
CA LYS A 539 15.34 19.21 1.21
C LYS A 539 16.61 18.67 1.86
N GLU A 540 16.56 17.50 2.50
CA GLU A 540 17.61 16.98 3.37
C GLU A 540 18.40 15.84 2.70
N PRO A 541 19.68 16.03 2.31
CA PRO A 541 20.42 15.05 1.51
C PRO A 541 20.58 13.65 2.14
N HIS A 542 20.62 13.57 3.47
CA HIS A 542 20.77 12.29 4.17
C HIS A 542 19.45 11.54 4.32
N TYR A 543 18.30 12.18 4.07
CA TYR A 543 16.99 11.52 4.10
C TYR A 543 16.59 11.13 2.69
N GLN A 544 16.78 9.85 2.34
CA GLN A 544 16.59 9.35 0.98
C GLN A 544 15.25 8.65 0.76
N GLY A 545 14.23 8.95 1.56
CA GLY A 545 12.90 8.34 1.43
C GLY A 545 12.69 7.10 2.29
N GLY A 546 11.89 6.16 1.81
CA GLY A 546 11.50 5.00 2.60
C GLY A 546 10.44 4.14 1.91
N TYR A 547 9.87 3.21 2.68
CA TYR A 547 8.85 2.27 2.22
C TYR A 547 7.52 2.57 2.90
N ILE A 548 6.49 2.90 2.11
CA ILE A 548 5.12 3.08 2.63
C ILE A 548 4.64 1.76 3.25
N TRP A 549 4.03 1.82 4.44
CA TRP A 549 3.32 0.68 5.04
C TRP A 549 1.81 0.75 4.77
N ASP A 550 1.24 -0.06 3.90
CA ASP A 550 1.90 -1.01 2.98
C ASP A 550 1.29 -0.96 1.56
N PHE A 551 1.77 -1.84 0.67
CA PHE A 551 1.34 -1.84 -0.72
C PHE A 551 -0.11 -2.28 -0.89
N VAL A 552 -0.55 -3.33 -0.20
CA VAL A 552 -1.84 -3.99 -0.44
C VAL A 552 -2.52 -4.46 0.83
N ASP A 553 -3.80 -4.13 0.96
CA ASP A 553 -4.65 -4.61 2.05
C ASP A 553 -4.65 -6.14 2.10
N GLN A 554 -4.39 -6.71 3.27
CA GLN A 554 -4.37 -8.16 3.47
C GLN A 554 -5.78 -8.72 3.72
N GLY A 555 -6.79 -8.29 2.97
CA GLY A 555 -8.17 -8.76 3.15
C GLY A 555 -8.46 -10.07 2.41
N MET A 556 -9.16 -11.03 3.03
CA MET A 556 -9.53 -12.30 2.39
C MET A 556 -10.94 -12.22 1.77
N ARG A 557 -11.12 -12.66 0.53
CA ARG A 557 -12.40 -12.52 -0.19
C ARG A 557 -13.49 -13.41 0.43
N ASP A 558 -14.64 -12.81 0.71
CA ASP A 558 -15.84 -13.51 1.21
C ASP A 558 -17.12 -12.75 0.79
N LYS A 559 -18.27 -13.14 1.35
CA LYS A 559 -19.55 -12.47 1.14
C LYS A 559 -20.16 -11.98 2.44
N SER A 560 -20.73 -10.77 2.38
CA SER A 560 -21.54 -10.22 3.46
C SER A 560 -22.69 -11.15 3.81
N LYS A 561 -22.82 -11.47 5.10
CA LYS A 561 -23.98 -12.21 5.63
C LYS A 561 -25.25 -11.35 5.69
N VAL A 562 -25.11 -10.03 5.53
CA VAL A 562 -26.21 -9.05 5.58
C VAL A 562 -26.79 -8.81 4.19
N THR A 563 -25.94 -8.49 3.21
CA THR A 563 -26.37 -8.04 1.87
C THR A 563 -26.10 -9.05 0.77
N GLY A 564 -25.22 -10.04 1.01
CA GLY A 564 -24.70 -10.94 -0.03
C GLY A 564 -23.66 -10.33 -0.97
N LYS A 565 -23.32 -9.04 -0.80
CA LYS A 565 -22.25 -8.37 -1.55
C LYS A 565 -20.90 -8.99 -1.21
N GLU A 566 -19.94 -8.88 -2.13
CA GLU A 566 -18.55 -9.23 -1.85
C GLU A 566 -17.99 -8.34 -0.73
N ILE A 567 -17.19 -8.95 0.15
CA ILE A 567 -16.43 -8.27 1.21
C ILE A 567 -15.01 -8.82 1.25
N PHE A 568 -14.12 -8.05 1.85
CA PHE A 568 -12.79 -8.51 2.23
C PHE A 568 -12.69 -8.57 3.74
N THR A 569 -12.49 -9.77 4.27
CA THR A 569 -12.46 -10.05 5.71
C THR A 569 -11.10 -9.79 6.33
N TYR A 570 -11.09 -9.59 7.63
CA TYR A 570 -9.91 -9.30 8.44
C TYR A 570 -9.92 -10.10 9.75
N GLY A 571 -9.02 -9.76 10.69
CA GLY A 571 -8.96 -10.42 12.00
C GLY A 571 -10.30 -10.51 12.71
N GLY A 572 -10.60 -11.69 13.23
CA GLY A 572 -11.80 -11.92 14.03
C GLY A 572 -13.04 -12.37 13.26
N ASP A 573 -13.01 -12.36 11.92
CA ASP A 573 -14.13 -12.86 11.10
C ASP A 573 -14.27 -14.38 11.08
N TYR A 574 -13.19 -15.08 11.44
CA TYR A 574 -13.09 -16.54 11.42
C TYR A 574 -12.90 -17.10 12.84
N GLY A 575 -13.41 -18.31 13.07
CA GLY A 575 -13.30 -18.99 14.36
C GLY A 575 -14.25 -18.44 15.44
N ARG A 576 -14.32 -19.15 16.58
CA ARG A 576 -15.17 -18.77 17.73
C ARG A 576 -14.42 -17.97 18.81
N TYR A 577 -13.13 -18.24 18.95
CA TYR A 577 -12.22 -17.56 19.89
C TYR A 577 -10.94 -17.18 19.14
N PRO A 578 -11.03 -16.34 18.09
CA PRO A 578 -9.88 -16.02 17.27
C PRO A 578 -8.85 -15.22 18.07
N ALA A 579 -7.57 -15.55 17.87
CA ALA A 579 -6.54 -14.54 18.00
C ALA A 579 -6.78 -13.51 16.89
N SER A 580 -6.79 -12.22 17.25
CA SER A 580 -7.16 -11.13 16.34
C SER A 580 -6.54 -9.82 16.80
N ASP A 581 -6.22 -8.97 15.82
CA ASP A 581 -6.05 -7.51 15.97
C ASP A 581 -6.99 -6.76 14.99
N TYR A 582 -8.12 -7.39 14.68
CA TYR A 582 -9.19 -6.85 13.84
C TYR A 582 -8.69 -6.42 12.46
N ASN A 583 -9.04 -5.22 12.00
CA ASN A 583 -8.71 -4.72 10.67
C ASN A 583 -7.27 -4.18 10.55
N PHE A 584 -6.39 -4.41 11.53
CA PHE A 584 -5.03 -3.89 11.52
C PHE A 584 -4.16 -4.47 10.38
N ASN A 585 -4.64 -5.48 9.65
CA ASN A 585 -4.06 -6.01 8.41
C ASN A 585 -4.55 -5.31 7.13
N CYS A 586 -5.34 -4.25 7.24
CA CYS A 586 -5.87 -3.50 6.09
C CYS A 586 -5.14 -2.15 5.97
N ASN A 587 -3.88 -2.20 5.53
CA ASN A 587 -2.92 -1.09 5.54
C ASN A 587 -2.55 -0.58 4.14
N GLY A 588 -3.25 -1.02 3.09
CA GLY A 588 -2.77 -0.91 1.73
C GLY A 588 -3.02 0.44 1.07
N ILE A 589 -2.05 0.87 0.25
CA ILE A 589 -2.33 1.88 -0.79
C ILE A 589 -3.23 1.34 -1.90
N ILE A 590 -3.38 0.02 -2.02
CA ILE A 590 -4.38 -0.63 -2.88
C ILE A 590 -5.19 -1.68 -2.09
N ALA A 591 -6.42 -1.90 -2.55
CA ALA A 591 -7.32 -2.92 -2.02
C ALA A 591 -6.85 -4.35 -2.39
N PRO A 592 -7.41 -5.42 -1.77
CA PRO A 592 -6.93 -6.79 -1.98
C PRO A 592 -7.08 -7.28 -3.44
N ASP A 593 -8.05 -6.74 -4.17
CA ASP A 593 -8.27 -6.97 -5.60
C ASP A 593 -7.42 -6.07 -6.53
N ARG A 594 -6.46 -5.34 -5.96
CA ARG A 594 -5.52 -4.43 -6.63
C ARG A 594 -6.16 -3.17 -7.22
N ARG A 595 -7.38 -2.83 -6.78
CA ARG A 595 -7.98 -1.50 -7.03
C ARG A 595 -7.25 -0.43 -6.21
N LEU A 596 -7.00 0.74 -6.81
CA LEU A 596 -6.35 1.84 -6.10
C LEU A 596 -7.25 2.38 -4.98
N ASN A 597 -6.69 2.54 -3.77
CA ASN A 597 -7.31 3.35 -2.73
C ASN A 597 -7.08 4.85 -3.03
N PRO A 598 -7.93 5.79 -2.52
CA PRO A 598 -7.88 7.20 -2.91
C PRO A 598 -6.51 7.84 -2.63
N HIS A 599 -5.85 7.43 -1.56
CA HIS A 599 -4.51 7.91 -1.25
C HIS A 599 -3.40 7.45 -2.20
N ALA A 600 -3.62 6.45 -3.05
CA ALA A 600 -2.63 6.04 -4.05
C ALA A 600 -2.36 7.15 -5.07
N TYR A 601 -3.34 8.00 -5.36
CA TYR A 601 -3.19 9.13 -6.27
C TYR A 601 -2.24 10.20 -5.68
N GLU A 602 -2.27 10.41 -4.36
CA GLU A 602 -1.33 11.28 -3.65
C GLU A 602 0.10 10.73 -3.71
N VAL A 603 0.25 9.41 -3.54
CA VAL A 603 1.53 8.72 -3.72
C VAL A 603 2.09 8.96 -5.11
N ARG A 604 1.27 8.72 -6.15
CA ARG A 604 1.67 8.94 -7.55
C ARG A 604 2.14 10.37 -7.80
N TYR A 605 1.44 11.35 -7.23
CA TYR A 605 1.75 12.78 -7.39
C TYR A 605 3.11 13.12 -6.78
N TYR A 606 3.36 12.77 -5.51
CA TYR A 606 4.64 13.08 -4.87
C TYR A 606 5.79 12.19 -5.32
N TYR A 607 5.53 10.98 -5.83
CA TYR A 607 6.56 10.10 -6.40
C TYR A 607 6.94 10.45 -7.85
N GLN A 608 6.25 11.37 -8.53
CA GLN A 608 6.56 11.70 -9.93
C GLN A 608 8.00 12.25 -10.12
N ASN A 609 8.58 12.02 -11.29
CA ASN A 609 9.98 12.34 -11.59
C ASN A 609 10.16 13.58 -12.50
N ALA A 610 9.07 14.27 -12.85
CA ALA A 610 9.12 15.47 -13.67
C ALA A 610 8.31 16.59 -13.01
N TRP A 611 8.96 17.73 -12.79
CA TRP A 611 8.38 18.85 -12.06
C TRP A 611 8.33 20.13 -12.87
N ILE A 612 7.23 20.87 -12.74
CA ILE A 612 7.09 22.23 -13.26
C ILE A 612 7.20 23.23 -12.11
N ALA A 613 7.96 24.30 -12.32
CA ALA A 613 7.94 25.48 -11.44
C ALA A 613 7.59 26.73 -12.25
N ASP A 614 6.72 27.57 -11.68
CA ASP A 614 6.40 28.87 -12.24
C ASP A 614 7.63 29.79 -12.23
N LYS A 615 7.98 30.34 -13.39
CA LYS A 615 9.03 31.36 -13.57
C LYS A 615 8.50 32.60 -14.28
N GLY A 616 7.19 32.82 -14.36
CA GLY A 616 6.56 33.79 -15.23
C GLY A 616 5.64 33.11 -16.24
N LEU A 617 4.71 32.29 -15.74
CA LEU A 617 3.78 31.52 -16.58
C LEU A 617 2.96 32.42 -17.50
N LYS A 618 2.58 33.63 -17.06
CA LYS A 618 1.84 34.61 -17.90
C LYS A 618 2.66 35.08 -19.10
N GLU A 619 3.98 35.06 -19.01
CA GLU A 619 4.89 35.33 -20.11
C GLU A 619 5.25 34.07 -20.92
N GLY A 620 4.57 32.95 -20.68
CA GLY A 620 4.86 31.64 -21.27
C GLY A 620 6.13 30.99 -20.74
N ARG A 621 6.65 31.44 -19.58
CA ARG A 621 7.94 31.01 -19.03
C ARG A 621 7.78 30.14 -17.78
N PHE A 622 8.34 28.94 -17.82
CA PHE A 622 8.33 27.99 -16.70
C PHE A 622 9.62 27.15 -16.68
N GLU A 623 9.91 26.48 -15.57
CA GLU A 623 11.05 25.58 -15.44
C GLU A 623 10.58 24.12 -15.37
N VAL A 624 11.21 23.25 -16.16
CA VAL A 624 11.09 21.80 -16.06
C VAL A 624 12.27 21.26 -15.27
N TYR A 625 12.01 20.43 -14.26
CA TYR A 625 13.03 19.67 -13.52
C TYR A 625 12.86 18.18 -13.77
N ASN A 626 13.94 17.52 -14.23
CA ASN A 626 14.03 16.07 -14.32
C ASN A 626 14.62 15.50 -13.03
N GLU A 627 13.80 14.88 -12.19
CA GLU A 627 14.19 14.23 -10.93
C GLU A 627 14.67 12.79 -11.13
N ASN A 628 14.66 12.26 -12.36
CA ASN A 628 15.33 10.98 -12.65
C ASN A 628 16.85 11.09 -12.44
N PHE A 629 17.50 9.98 -12.12
CA PHE A 629 18.95 9.91 -11.86
C PHE A 629 19.75 9.38 -13.04
N PHE A 630 19.12 8.61 -13.94
CA PHE A 630 19.78 7.87 -15.00
C PHE A 630 19.10 8.01 -16.38
N LYS A 631 17.84 8.48 -16.44
CA LYS A 631 17.09 8.69 -17.69
C LYS A 631 16.85 10.17 -18.02
N THR A 632 16.95 10.54 -19.30
CA THR A 632 16.47 11.82 -19.84
C THR A 632 14.93 11.87 -19.84
N LEU A 633 14.32 12.98 -20.24
CA LEU A 633 12.87 13.05 -20.47
C LEU A 633 12.48 12.74 -21.93
N ASP A 634 13.35 12.07 -22.70
CA ASP A 634 13.14 11.84 -24.14
C ASP A 634 11.94 10.94 -24.44
N ASP A 635 11.57 10.06 -23.52
CA ASP A 635 10.41 9.18 -23.57
C ASP A 635 9.09 9.89 -23.24
N LEU A 636 9.15 11.12 -22.73
CA LEU A 636 7.99 11.91 -22.33
C LEU A 636 7.71 13.05 -23.30
N GLU A 637 6.43 13.33 -23.50
CA GLU A 637 5.90 14.52 -24.14
C GLU A 637 5.23 15.39 -23.09
N LEU A 638 5.54 16.69 -23.06
CA LEU A 638 4.87 17.64 -22.19
C LEU A 638 3.68 18.24 -22.94
N GLU A 639 2.48 17.95 -22.47
CA GLU A 639 1.25 18.64 -22.88
C GLU A 639 0.91 19.72 -21.86
N TRP A 640 0.45 20.87 -22.34
CA TRP A 640 -0.12 21.91 -21.52
C TRP A 640 -1.55 22.22 -21.96
N PHE A 641 -2.39 22.63 -21.03
CA PHE A 641 -3.76 23.07 -21.28
C PHE A 641 -4.05 24.35 -20.51
N VAL A 642 -4.53 25.39 -21.19
CA VAL A 642 -4.93 26.66 -20.57
C VAL A 642 -6.43 26.83 -20.73
N GLY A 643 -7.13 27.01 -19.62
CA GLY A 643 -8.58 27.01 -19.60
C GLY A 643 -9.15 27.21 -18.21
N GLY A 644 -10.48 27.17 -18.12
CA GLY A 644 -11.18 27.29 -16.85
C GLY A 644 -12.21 26.20 -16.68
N ALA A 645 -12.87 26.26 -15.54
CA ALA A 645 -13.89 25.31 -15.12
C ALA A 645 -15.18 26.11 -14.85
N GLY A 646 -15.89 26.43 -15.93
CA GLY A 646 -17.24 27.03 -15.93
C GLY A 646 -18.36 26.01 -16.07
N ALA A 647 -19.62 26.46 -16.02
CA ALA A 647 -20.81 25.60 -15.97
C ALA A 647 -21.12 24.78 -17.24
N HIS A 648 -20.40 24.98 -18.34
CA HIS A 648 -20.65 24.30 -19.60
C HIS A 648 -19.38 23.64 -20.13
N HIS A 649 -19.46 22.33 -20.38
CA HIS A 649 -18.44 21.60 -21.11
C HIS A 649 -18.50 21.95 -22.59
N HIS A 650 -17.38 22.39 -23.14
CA HIS A 650 -17.18 22.43 -24.58
C HIS A 650 -16.51 21.12 -25.02
N ASP A 651 -17.01 20.49 -26.09
CA ASP A 651 -16.44 19.25 -26.64
C ASP A 651 -14.94 19.41 -26.97
N GLY A 652 -14.11 18.41 -26.67
CA GLY A 652 -12.69 18.38 -27.02
C GLY A 652 -11.84 17.51 -26.12
N ASN A 653 -10.61 17.22 -26.55
CA ASN A 653 -9.62 16.48 -25.76
C ASN A 653 -8.97 17.40 -24.72
N ARG A 654 -9.44 17.35 -23.46
CA ARG A 654 -9.02 18.22 -22.34
C ARG A 654 -8.83 17.36 -21.08
N PRO A 655 -8.01 17.81 -20.10
CA PRO A 655 -7.95 17.19 -18.79
C PRO A 655 -9.32 17.17 -18.12
N GLU A 656 -9.58 16.11 -17.36
CA GLU A 656 -10.76 16.01 -16.51
C GLU A 656 -10.86 17.23 -15.57
N GLY A 657 -12.08 17.74 -15.35
CA GLY A 657 -12.33 18.95 -14.57
C GLY A 657 -12.25 20.26 -15.37
N MET A 658 -11.62 20.29 -16.55
CA MET A 658 -11.52 21.49 -17.39
C MET A 658 -12.69 21.56 -18.40
N THR A 659 -13.57 22.55 -18.26
CA THR A 659 -14.79 22.64 -19.10
C THR A 659 -14.59 23.42 -20.38
N PHE A 660 -13.66 24.38 -20.38
CA PHE A 660 -13.16 25.02 -21.59
C PHE A 660 -11.64 25.20 -21.53
N GLY A 661 -10.98 25.34 -22.67
CA GLY A 661 -9.53 25.46 -22.73
C GLY A 661 -8.93 25.05 -24.07
N HIS A 662 -7.65 25.35 -24.22
CA HIS A 662 -6.84 25.04 -25.39
C HIS A 662 -5.57 24.33 -24.95
N GLY A 663 -5.16 23.31 -25.71
CA GLY A 663 -3.95 22.55 -25.43
C GLY A 663 -2.83 22.81 -26.43
N GLY A 664 -1.61 22.51 -26.00
CA GLY A 664 -0.42 22.49 -26.84
C GLY A 664 0.60 21.48 -26.33
N LYS A 665 1.65 21.26 -27.11
CA LYS A 665 2.74 20.32 -26.81
C LYS A 665 4.05 21.07 -26.80
N ILE A 666 4.94 20.68 -25.88
CA ILE A 666 6.30 21.22 -25.76
C ILE A 666 7.27 20.05 -25.75
N ASP A 667 8.32 20.17 -26.56
CA ASP A 667 9.39 19.17 -26.57
C ASP A 667 10.32 19.36 -25.36
N VAL A 668 10.36 18.33 -24.53
CA VAL A 668 11.21 18.24 -23.33
C VAL A 668 12.41 17.31 -23.54
N SER A 669 12.63 16.86 -24.77
CA SER A 669 13.77 16.01 -25.11
C SER A 669 15.11 16.72 -24.80
N GLY A 670 16.10 15.93 -24.41
CA GLY A 670 17.45 16.37 -24.05
C GLY A 670 17.58 16.93 -22.63
N ILE A 671 16.50 17.02 -21.84
CA ILE A 671 16.61 17.39 -20.42
C ILE A 671 17.23 16.21 -19.65
N ALA A 672 18.52 16.31 -19.36
CA ALA A 672 19.31 15.28 -18.71
C ALA A 672 18.89 15.03 -17.24
N PRO A 673 19.23 13.86 -16.67
CA PRO A 673 18.96 13.55 -15.26
C PRO A 673 19.43 14.65 -14.30
N GLN A 674 18.62 14.94 -13.29
CA GLN A 674 18.87 15.97 -12.27
C GLN A 674 19.05 17.40 -12.81
N GLN A 675 18.72 17.67 -14.08
CA GLN A 675 18.83 19.01 -14.67
C GLN A 675 17.52 19.78 -14.66
N ARG A 676 17.65 21.10 -14.66
CA ARG A 676 16.57 22.08 -14.79
C ARG A 676 16.70 22.80 -16.12
N LYS A 677 15.57 23.05 -16.79
CA LYS A 677 15.53 23.83 -18.02
C LYS A 677 14.37 24.82 -17.97
N VAL A 678 14.70 26.11 -18.08
CA VAL A 678 13.70 27.15 -18.28
C VAL A 678 13.27 27.13 -19.74
N ILE A 679 11.97 27.04 -19.98
CA ILE A 679 11.34 27.06 -21.30
C ILE A 679 10.50 28.33 -21.39
N THR A 680 10.61 29.03 -22.52
CA THR A 680 9.70 30.11 -22.91
C THR A 680 8.98 29.65 -24.16
N ASP A 681 7.66 29.46 -24.07
CA ASP A 681 6.83 29.04 -25.21
C ASP A 681 5.86 30.15 -25.62
N GLU A 682 6.06 30.68 -26.83
CA GLU A 682 5.27 31.79 -27.36
C GLU A 682 3.82 31.37 -27.66
N THR A 683 3.58 30.09 -27.95
CA THR A 683 2.23 29.57 -28.20
C THR A 683 1.43 29.52 -26.90
N LEU A 684 2.03 29.02 -25.82
CA LEU A 684 1.47 29.03 -24.48
C LEU A 684 1.18 30.46 -24.04
N LYS A 685 2.14 31.38 -24.16
CA LYS A 685 1.96 32.80 -23.83
C LYS A 685 0.74 33.40 -24.54
N LYS A 686 0.69 33.32 -25.87
CA LYS A 686 -0.43 33.85 -26.66
C LYS A 686 -1.77 33.20 -26.29
N THR A 687 -1.74 31.92 -25.91
CA THR A 687 -2.95 31.22 -25.47
C THR A 687 -3.41 31.71 -24.11
N ILE A 688 -2.48 31.93 -23.16
CA ILE A 688 -2.78 32.55 -21.86
C ILE A 688 -3.36 33.95 -22.05
N GLU A 689 -2.71 34.80 -22.84
CA GLU A 689 -3.20 36.16 -23.15
C GLU A 689 -4.61 36.11 -23.76
N ARG A 690 -4.86 35.20 -24.70
CA ARG A 690 -6.18 35.03 -25.31
C ARG A 690 -7.22 34.57 -24.31
N VAL A 691 -6.95 33.52 -23.52
CA VAL A 691 -7.91 32.96 -22.57
C VAL A 691 -8.22 33.98 -21.46
N LEU A 692 -7.21 34.63 -20.90
CA LEU A 692 -7.42 35.71 -19.92
C LEU A 692 -8.15 36.91 -20.53
N GLY A 693 -7.95 37.21 -21.82
CA GLY A 693 -8.67 38.28 -22.51
C GLY A 693 -10.16 37.99 -22.73
N HIS A 694 -10.55 36.72 -22.88
CA HIS A 694 -11.96 36.32 -23.11
C HIS A 694 -12.70 35.89 -21.83
N HIS A 695 -11.96 35.41 -20.83
CA HIS A 695 -12.50 34.78 -19.62
C HIS A 695 -11.79 35.26 -18.34
N GLY A 696 -11.21 36.46 -18.35
CA GLY A 696 -10.39 36.98 -17.24
C GLY A 696 -11.15 37.27 -15.95
N ASP A 697 -12.48 37.26 -16.00
CA ASP A 697 -13.39 37.32 -14.86
C ASP A 697 -13.61 35.95 -14.20
N GLN A 698 -13.17 34.86 -14.83
CA GLN A 698 -13.25 33.49 -14.33
C GLN A 698 -11.91 33.06 -13.71
N GLU A 699 -11.96 31.99 -12.92
CA GLU A 699 -10.75 31.30 -12.45
C GLU A 699 -10.17 30.47 -13.60
N ILE A 700 -8.94 30.78 -13.99
CA ILE A 700 -8.25 30.19 -15.13
C ILE A 700 -7.01 29.46 -14.63
N PHE A 701 -6.76 28.29 -15.19
CA PHE A 701 -5.62 27.46 -14.88
C PHE A 701 -4.74 27.20 -16.11
N VAL A 702 -3.50 26.84 -15.83
CA VAL A 702 -2.68 26.02 -16.73
C VAL A 702 -2.43 24.66 -16.10
N ILE A 703 -2.69 23.59 -16.85
CA ILE A 703 -2.41 22.21 -16.46
C ILE A 703 -1.28 21.69 -17.34
N PHE A 704 -0.25 21.11 -16.72
CA PHE A 704 0.83 20.40 -17.39
C PHE A 704 0.69 18.89 -17.17
N GLN A 705 0.94 18.09 -18.20
CA GLN A 705 0.95 16.63 -18.16
C GLN A 705 2.16 16.10 -18.92
N PHE A 706 3.00 15.31 -18.26
CA PHE A 706 4.04 14.54 -18.93
C PHE A 706 3.47 13.17 -19.29
N LYS A 707 3.37 12.86 -20.58
CA LYS A 707 2.82 11.60 -21.09
C LYS A 707 3.89 10.77 -21.77
N THR A 708 3.83 9.46 -21.63
CA THR A 708 4.70 8.55 -22.39
C THR A 708 4.44 8.65 -23.90
N LYS A 709 5.50 8.84 -24.69
CA LYS A 709 5.43 8.91 -26.16
C LYS A 709 5.12 7.55 -26.77
N GLU A 710 5.71 6.49 -26.22
CA GLU A 710 5.55 5.11 -26.66
C GLU A 710 5.27 4.20 -25.46
N ALA A 711 4.76 3.00 -25.73
CA ALA A 711 4.57 1.99 -24.68
C ALA A 711 5.94 1.44 -24.24
N GLU A 712 6.12 1.31 -22.93
CA GLU A 712 7.25 0.60 -22.32
C GLU A 712 6.71 -0.64 -21.59
N PRO A 713 7.54 -1.63 -21.21
CA PRO A 713 7.06 -2.76 -20.42
C PRO A 713 6.27 -2.30 -19.19
N LEU A 714 5.00 -2.71 -19.11
CA LEU A 714 4.04 -2.38 -18.05
C LEU A 714 3.62 -0.89 -17.96
N VAL A 715 4.04 -0.04 -18.90
CA VAL A 715 3.61 1.36 -18.98
C VAL A 715 2.99 1.64 -20.34
N GLU A 716 1.74 2.07 -20.35
CA GLU A 716 0.97 2.25 -21.58
C GLU A 716 1.38 3.53 -22.32
N LYS A 717 1.22 3.55 -23.65
CA LYS A 717 1.43 4.76 -24.45
C LYS A 717 0.41 5.83 -24.06
N GLY A 718 0.86 7.07 -23.88
CA GLY A 718 0.02 8.19 -23.46
C GLY A 718 -0.31 8.20 -21.96
N GLN A 719 0.26 7.29 -21.17
CA GLN A 719 0.10 7.28 -19.72
C GLN A 719 0.71 8.54 -19.13
N VAL A 720 -0.06 9.26 -18.30
CA VAL A 720 0.42 10.44 -17.58
C VAL A 720 1.39 9.99 -16.48
N MET A 721 2.65 10.40 -16.54
CA MET A 721 3.65 10.04 -15.52
C MET A 721 3.81 11.13 -14.45
N ALA A 722 3.52 12.38 -14.81
CA ALA A 722 3.54 13.53 -13.91
C ALA A 722 2.51 14.57 -14.35
N ARG A 723 1.94 15.32 -13.39
CA ARG A 723 1.02 16.43 -13.67
C ARG A 723 1.15 17.57 -12.66
N GLN A 724 0.88 18.81 -13.09
CA GLN A 724 0.73 19.99 -12.22
C GLN A 724 -0.37 20.92 -12.71
N GLN A 725 -1.00 21.64 -11.79
CA GLN A 725 -1.96 22.71 -12.07
C GLN A 725 -1.52 24.02 -11.40
N PHE A 726 -1.63 25.13 -12.11
CA PHE A 726 -1.35 26.47 -11.59
C PHE A 726 -2.52 27.41 -11.91
N ALA A 727 -2.95 28.21 -10.94
CA ALA A 727 -3.93 29.26 -11.15
C ALA A 727 -3.26 30.49 -11.82
N LEU A 728 -3.86 30.99 -12.90
CA LEU A 728 -3.47 32.19 -13.63
C LEU A 728 -4.32 33.41 -13.22
N SER A 729 -5.56 33.17 -12.84
CA SER A 729 -6.48 34.09 -12.17
C SER A 729 -7.18 33.32 -11.04
N ASN A 730 -7.46 33.99 -9.93
CA ASN A 730 -8.08 33.37 -8.76
C ASN A 730 -9.60 33.52 -8.82
N TYR A 731 -10.32 32.54 -8.28
CA TYR A 731 -11.77 32.66 -8.08
C TYR A 731 -12.12 33.88 -7.23
N GLN A 732 -13.15 34.62 -7.65
CA GLN A 732 -13.71 35.72 -6.88
C GLN A 732 -14.91 35.19 -6.10
N TYR A 733 -14.73 35.03 -4.79
CA TYR A 733 -15.81 34.58 -3.92
C TYR A 733 -16.89 35.67 -3.77
N PRO A 734 -18.17 35.29 -3.80
CA PRO A 734 -19.26 36.24 -3.64
C PRO A 734 -19.28 36.82 -2.22
N THR A 735 -19.68 38.10 -2.12
CA THR A 735 -20.01 38.68 -0.81
C THR A 735 -21.43 38.26 -0.43
N LEU A 736 -21.56 37.55 0.68
CA LEU A 736 -22.85 37.13 1.23
C LEU A 736 -23.28 38.14 2.30
N ASN A 737 -24.07 39.15 1.91
CA ASN A 737 -24.52 40.21 2.80
C ASN A 737 -25.73 39.77 3.63
N ILE A 738 -25.60 39.82 4.96
CA ILE A 738 -26.69 39.52 5.92
C ILE A 738 -27.47 40.79 6.27
N LYS A 739 -26.94 41.98 5.96
CA LYS A 739 -27.60 43.27 6.18
C LYS A 739 -27.94 43.90 4.84
N HIS A 740 -29.21 44.21 4.59
CA HIS A 740 -29.56 45.16 3.55
C HIS A 740 -29.44 46.58 4.11
N GLU A 741 -28.48 47.35 3.61
CA GLU A 741 -28.72 48.78 3.44
C GLU A 741 -29.76 48.93 2.33
N THR A 742 -30.89 49.56 2.63
CA THR A 742 -31.79 50.12 1.62
C THR A 742 -31.02 51.16 0.82
N LEU A 743 -30.42 50.75 -0.30
CA LEU A 743 -29.92 51.67 -1.31
C LEU A 743 -31.13 52.30 -2.01
N ASN A 744 -31.56 53.46 -1.50
CA ASN A 744 -32.42 54.40 -2.22
C ASN A 744 -31.64 54.97 -3.41
N ILE A 745 -31.48 54.20 -4.47
CA ILE A 745 -31.03 54.71 -5.77
C ILE A 745 -32.27 55.04 -6.59
N LYS A 746 -32.52 56.33 -6.78
CA LYS A 746 -33.43 56.81 -7.83
C LYS A 746 -32.77 56.56 -9.19
N HIS A 747 -33.20 55.51 -9.89
CA HIS A 747 -33.05 55.45 -11.34
C HIS A 747 -34.41 55.28 -12.02
N GLU A 748 -34.66 56.17 -12.97
CA GLU A 748 -35.87 56.21 -13.79
C GLU A 748 -35.94 55.00 -14.74
N THR A 749 -37.11 54.37 -14.77
CA THR A 749 -37.67 53.56 -15.87
C THR A 749 -36.87 52.34 -16.35
N LEU A 750 -37.03 51.22 -15.64
CA LEU A 750 -37.27 49.88 -16.21
C LEU A 750 -38.20 49.15 -15.22
N ASN A 751 -39.39 48.74 -15.69
CA ASN A 751 -40.36 47.97 -14.89
C ASN A 751 -39.81 46.57 -14.59
N ILE A 752 -38.95 46.45 -13.58
CA ILE A 752 -38.62 45.18 -12.94
C ILE A 752 -39.55 45.08 -11.73
N LYS A 753 -40.45 44.09 -11.74
CA LYS A 753 -41.19 43.72 -10.52
C LYS A 753 -40.16 43.24 -9.51
N HIS A 754 -39.87 44.03 -8.49
CA HIS A 754 -39.20 43.51 -7.30
C HIS A 754 -40.17 42.54 -6.64
N GLU A 755 -39.80 41.26 -6.56
CA GLU A 755 -40.59 40.29 -5.81
C GLU A 755 -40.54 40.65 -4.32
N THR A 756 -41.70 40.90 -3.74
CA THR A 756 -41.85 41.13 -2.30
C THR A 756 -41.75 39.82 -1.56
N ILE A 757 -40.86 39.75 -0.58
CA ILE A 757 -40.75 38.62 0.35
C ILE A 757 -42.02 38.58 1.20
N ASN A 758 -42.78 37.48 1.10
CA ASN A 758 -43.95 37.27 1.95
C ASN A 758 -43.51 36.55 3.23
N THR A 759 -43.86 37.09 4.40
CA THR A 759 -43.49 36.50 5.71
C THR A 759 -44.73 36.20 6.52
N GLU A 760 -44.85 34.95 6.94
CA GLU A 760 -45.87 34.45 7.85
C GLU A 760 -45.19 34.01 9.16
N GLU A 761 -45.46 34.72 10.24
CA GLU A 761 -44.93 34.41 11.57
C GLU A 761 -46.05 33.88 12.48
N THR A 762 -45.79 32.75 13.13
CA THR A 762 -46.66 32.15 14.14
C THR A 762 -45.90 31.92 15.44
N GLU A 763 -46.57 31.37 16.45
CA GLU A 763 -45.91 30.95 17.69
C GLU A 763 -44.97 29.73 17.48
N SER A 764 -45.17 28.96 16.40
CA SER A 764 -44.45 27.72 16.14
C SER A 764 -43.35 27.87 15.08
N TYR A 765 -43.55 28.74 14.08
CA TYR A 765 -42.63 28.88 12.95
C TYR A 765 -42.63 30.29 12.34
N VAL A 766 -41.62 30.54 11.52
CA VAL A 766 -41.52 31.66 10.59
C VAL A 766 -41.39 31.09 9.19
N LYS A 767 -42.31 31.42 8.29
CA LYS A 767 -42.28 31.01 6.89
C LYS A 767 -42.08 32.23 6.00
N MET A 768 -41.08 32.17 5.13
CA MET A 768 -40.76 33.23 4.17
C MET A 768 -40.81 32.70 2.75
N GLU A 769 -41.39 33.46 1.82
CA GLU A 769 -41.60 33.06 0.42
C GLU A 769 -41.07 34.15 -0.53
N ALA A 770 -40.20 33.77 -1.48
CA ALA A 770 -39.65 34.64 -2.53
C ALA A 770 -39.14 33.80 -3.71
N ALA A 771 -39.36 34.22 -4.96
CA ALA A 771 -38.88 33.57 -6.20
C ALA A 771 -39.15 32.05 -6.30
N GLY A 772 -40.27 31.60 -5.71
CA GLY A 772 -40.65 30.18 -5.66
C GLY A 772 -39.97 29.38 -4.55
N THR A 773 -39.04 29.98 -3.79
CA THR A 773 -38.47 29.40 -2.57
C THR A 773 -39.39 29.68 -1.40
N THR A 774 -39.73 28.63 -0.64
CA THR A 774 -40.40 28.72 0.66
C THR A 774 -39.45 28.21 1.74
N LEU A 775 -39.04 29.10 2.65
CA LEU A 775 -38.16 28.81 3.77
C LEU A 775 -38.98 28.80 5.07
N THR A 776 -39.02 27.68 5.78
CA THR A 776 -39.72 27.57 7.08
C THR A 776 -38.72 27.27 8.19
N ILE A 777 -38.72 28.13 9.21
CA ILE A 777 -37.85 28.04 10.38
C ILE A 777 -38.70 27.80 11.62
N GLY A 778 -38.43 26.73 12.36
CA GLY A 778 -39.14 26.44 13.61
C GLY A 778 -38.68 27.36 14.73
N LYS A 779 -39.62 28.00 15.44
CA LYS A 779 -39.28 28.86 16.61
C LYS A 779 -38.92 28.05 17.85
N TRP A 780 -39.22 26.75 17.88
CA TRP A 780 -38.86 25.84 18.97
C TRP A 780 -37.59 25.04 18.68
N SER A 781 -37.33 24.73 17.41
CA SER A 781 -36.10 24.08 16.96
C SER A 781 -34.98 25.10 16.78
N GLY A 782 -35.31 26.28 16.23
CA GLY A 782 -34.37 27.29 15.80
C GLY A 782 -33.67 26.96 14.47
N TRP A 783 -34.11 25.91 13.76
CA TRP A 783 -33.52 25.39 12.53
C TRP A 783 -34.40 25.65 11.30
N ILE A 784 -33.83 25.45 10.11
CA ILE A 784 -34.60 25.36 8.86
C ILE A 784 -35.27 23.98 8.86
N ASP A 785 -36.58 23.94 9.16
CA ASP A 785 -37.35 22.70 9.25
C ASP A 785 -37.93 22.29 7.88
N TYR A 786 -38.21 23.26 7.00
CA TYR A 786 -38.66 22.97 5.64
C TYR A 786 -38.05 23.95 4.64
N LEU A 787 -37.68 23.42 3.48
CA LEU A 787 -37.26 24.17 2.31
C LEU A 787 -37.97 23.58 1.10
N ASP A 788 -38.82 24.39 0.46
CA ASP A 788 -39.55 24.00 -0.74
C ASP A 788 -39.17 24.92 -1.90
N VAL A 789 -39.05 24.33 -3.09
CA VAL A 789 -38.81 25.05 -4.35
C VAL A 789 -39.95 24.74 -5.29
N ASP A 790 -40.70 25.77 -5.69
CA ASP A 790 -41.90 25.67 -6.53
C ASP A 790 -42.92 24.64 -5.99
N GLY A 791 -43.04 24.56 -4.67
CA GLY A 791 -43.93 23.62 -3.97
C GLY A 791 -43.41 22.18 -3.86
N LYS A 792 -42.17 21.91 -4.28
CA LYS A 792 -41.50 20.61 -4.10
C LYS A 792 -40.57 20.66 -2.89
N ALA A 793 -40.72 19.71 -1.98
CA ALA A 793 -39.85 19.58 -0.80
C ALA A 793 -38.42 19.21 -1.21
N MET A 794 -37.44 19.96 -0.70
CA MET A 794 -36.01 19.68 -0.90
C MET A 794 -35.40 18.86 0.24
N LEU A 795 -36.13 18.70 1.34
CA LEU A 795 -35.73 17.93 2.52
C LEU A 795 -36.61 16.68 2.68
N VAL A 796 -36.05 15.64 3.30
CA VAL A 796 -36.84 14.50 3.79
C VAL A 796 -37.83 15.00 4.85
N ASP A 797 -39.06 14.47 4.86
CA ASP A 797 -40.10 14.92 5.78
C ASP A 797 -39.65 14.83 7.24
N ARG A 798 -39.80 15.94 7.98
CA ARG A 798 -39.41 16.13 9.39
C ARG A 798 -37.90 16.13 9.67
N GLU A 799 -37.06 16.28 8.65
CA GLU A 799 -35.64 16.51 8.81
C GLU A 799 -35.31 17.99 8.61
N SER A 800 -34.43 18.53 9.46
CA SER A 800 -34.02 19.95 9.41
C SER A 800 -32.59 20.09 8.87
N ILE A 801 -32.22 21.28 8.41
CA ILE A 801 -30.82 21.63 8.17
C ILE A 801 -30.16 21.99 9.51
N VAL A 802 -29.17 21.22 9.94
CA VAL A 802 -28.60 21.31 11.30
C VAL A 802 -27.06 21.44 11.31
N PRO A 803 -26.47 22.03 12.36
CA PRO A 803 -25.02 22.00 12.56
C PRO A 803 -24.45 20.58 12.66
N GLU A 804 -23.23 20.38 12.16
CA GLU A 804 -22.46 19.15 12.32
C GLU A 804 -21.04 19.46 12.82
N PHE A 805 -20.60 18.71 13.84
CA PHE A 805 -19.26 18.83 14.44
C PHE A 805 -18.46 17.51 14.43
N TRP A 806 -19.06 16.46 13.88
CA TRP A 806 -18.60 15.07 13.96
C TRP A 806 -18.35 14.48 12.57
N ARG A 807 -17.48 13.47 12.51
CA ARG A 807 -17.30 12.59 11.35
C ARG A 807 -17.30 11.14 11.80
N ALA A 808 -17.59 10.21 10.90
CA ALA A 808 -17.39 8.79 11.19
C ALA A 808 -15.88 8.50 11.34
N PRO A 809 -15.39 8.09 12.53
CA PRO A 809 -13.94 8.05 12.77
C PRO A 809 -13.20 7.12 11.79
N THR A 810 -12.06 7.60 11.27
CA THR A 810 -11.14 6.81 10.45
C THR A 810 -10.34 5.83 11.32
N ASP A 811 -9.59 4.91 10.71
CA ASP A 811 -8.68 4.06 11.48
C ASP A 811 -7.61 4.84 12.26
N ASN A 812 -7.09 5.93 11.69
CA ASN A 812 -6.18 6.84 12.39
C ASN A 812 -6.86 7.52 13.60
N ASP A 813 -8.12 7.97 13.43
CA ASP A 813 -8.89 8.55 14.52
C ASP A 813 -9.06 7.54 15.67
N TYR A 814 -9.39 6.28 15.36
CA TYR A 814 -9.47 5.19 16.33
C TYR A 814 -8.13 4.91 16.99
N GLY A 815 -7.05 4.85 16.21
CA GLY A 815 -5.69 4.63 16.66
C GLY A 815 -5.20 5.67 17.67
N ALA A 816 -5.56 6.93 17.47
CA ALA A 816 -5.27 8.03 18.39
C ALA A 816 -6.32 8.21 19.51
N GLY A 817 -7.41 7.43 19.47
CA GLY A 817 -8.52 7.51 20.42
C GLY A 817 -9.33 8.80 20.32
N LEU A 818 -9.33 9.47 19.16
CA LEU A 818 -9.97 10.77 18.95
C LEU A 818 -11.49 10.71 19.09
N GLN A 819 -12.11 9.60 18.69
CA GLN A 819 -13.54 9.37 18.88
C GLN A 819 -13.99 9.44 20.35
N ASN A 820 -13.09 9.10 21.28
CA ASN A 820 -13.35 9.21 22.71
C ASN A 820 -12.96 10.60 23.25
N ARG A 821 -11.84 11.15 22.77
CA ARG A 821 -11.34 12.46 23.22
C ARG A 821 -12.23 13.61 22.77
N PHE A 822 -12.80 13.52 21.57
CA PHE A 822 -13.62 14.56 20.94
C PHE A 822 -15.11 14.30 21.11
N GLY A 823 -15.50 13.21 21.79
CA GLY A 823 -16.89 12.75 21.87
C GLY A 823 -17.92 13.76 22.39
N VAL A 824 -17.47 14.83 23.07
CA VAL A 824 -18.32 15.97 23.46
C VAL A 824 -18.96 16.68 22.25
N TRP A 825 -18.30 16.63 21.08
CA TRP A 825 -18.79 17.21 19.82
C TRP A 825 -19.71 16.28 19.02
N LYS A 826 -19.87 15.01 19.43
CA LYS A 826 -20.72 14.07 18.68
C LYS A 826 -22.20 14.44 18.75
N ASN A 827 -22.69 14.78 19.95
CA ASN A 827 -24.07 15.19 20.21
C ASN A 827 -24.12 16.25 21.33
N PRO A 828 -23.48 17.42 21.16
CA PRO A 828 -23.48 18.45 22.19
C PRO A 828 -24.91 18.96 22.41
N GLN A 829 -25.29 19.20 23.67
CA GLN A 829 -26.56 19.81 23.96
C GLN A 829 -26.62 21.23 23.35
N MET A 830 -27.66 21.52 22.58
CA MET A 830 -27.94 22.85 22.03
C MET A 830 -29.28 23.36 22.60
N LYS A 831 -29.23 24.31 23.53
CA LYS A 831 -30.43 24.90 24.14
C LYS A 831 -30.77 26.21 23.45
N LEU A 832 -31.85 26.23 22.67
CA LEU A 832 -32.38 27.47 22.09
C LEU A 832 -32.74 28.46 23.21
N LYS A 833 -32.12 29.64 23.19
CA LYS A 833 -32.36 30.74 24.13
C LYS A 833 -33.27 31.81 23.54
N ASP A 834 -33.12 32.05 22.24
CA ASP A 834 -33.77 33.15 21.55
C ASP A 834 -33.93 32.81 20.07
N CYS A 835 -35.05 33.21 19.47
CA CYS A 835 -35.33 33.09 18.04
C CYS A 835 -36.04 34.37 17.59
N LYS A 836 -35.28 35.27 16.98
CA LYS A 836 -35.71 36.63 16.61
C LYS A 836 -35.91 36.75 15.11
N VAL A 837 -37.01 37.40 14.73
CA VAL A 837 -37.32 37.75 13.35
C VAL A 837 -37.08 39.24 13.14
N ASP A 838 -36.32 39.59 12.11
CA ASP A 838 -36.07 40.96 11.67
C ASP A 838 -36.20 41.02 10.14
N GLY A 839 -37.37 41.42 9.66
CA GLY A 839 -37.69 41.45 8.24
C GLY A 839 -37.59 40.05 7.61
N ASN A 840 -36.63 39.88 6.69
CA ASN A 840 -36.35 38.63 5.99
C ASN A 840 -35.25 37.78 6.66
N THR A 841 -34.84 38.15 7.88
CA THR A 841 -33.79 37.47 8.63
C THR A 841 -34.34 36.87 9.91
N VAL A 842 -33.95 35.63 10.21
CA VAL A 842 -34.20 34.97 11.50
C VAL A 842 -32.88 34.65 12.16
N THR A 843 -32.75 35.00 13.44
CA THR A 843 -31.57 34.71 14.26
C THR A 843 -31.93 33.82 15.44
N SER A 844 -31.36 32.62 15.48
CA SER A 844 -31.50 31.65 16.56
C SER A 844 -30.21 31.60 17.39
N VAL A 845 -30.31 31.75 18.71
CA VAL A 845 -29.16 31.70 19.63
C VAL A 845 -29.27 30.48 20.53
N PHE A 846 -28.23 29.65 20.53
CA PHE A 846 -28.14 28.42 21.31
C PHE A 846 -27.02 28.51 22.34
N ASP A 847 -27.34 28.10 23.56
CA ASP A 847 -26.37 27.84 24.63
C ASP A 847 -25.93 26.38 24.54
N MET A 848 -24.62 26.15 24.45
CA MET A 848 -24.01 24.83 24.32
C MET A 848 -23.20 24.49 25.58
N PRO A 849 -23.85 24.04 26.67
CA PRO A 849 -23.19 23.91 27.98
C PRO A 849 -22.07 22.87 28.00
N ASP A 850 -22.18 21.78 27.24
CA ASP A 850 -21.20 20.69 27.23
C ASP A 850 -19.84 21.14 26.68
N VAL A 851 -19.87 22.06 25.71
CA VAL A 851 -18.69 22.62 25.05
C VAL A 851 -18.43 24.08 25.43
N LYS A 852 -19.18 24.62 26.40
CA LYS A 852 -19.02 26.00 26.91
C LYS A 852 -18.96 27.05 25.81
N ALA A 853 -19.90 26.99 24.87
CA ALA A 853 -19.97 27.89 23.73
C ALA A 853 -21.38 28.44 23.53
N THR A 854 -21.49 29.52 22.76
CA THR A 854 -22.75 30.01 22.21
C THR A 854 -22.72 29.83 20.70
N LEU A 855 -23.74 29.17 20.15
CA LEU A 855 -23.93 29.03 18.70
C LEU A 855 -25.03 29.99 18.25
N THR A 856 -24.73 30.83 17.28
CA THR A 856 -25.70 31.72 16.64
C THR A 856 -25.91 31.30 15.19
N MET A 857 -27.16 31.01 14.84
CA MET A 857 -27.58 30.78 13.46
C MET A 857 -28.31 32.01 12.95
N THR A 858 -27.95 32.47 11.75
CA THR A 858 -28.67 33.54 11.07
C THR A 858 -29.08 33.05 9.68
N TYR A 859 -30.36 33.15 9.38
CA TYR A 859 -30.96 32.74 8.11
C TYR A 859 -31.59 33.95 7.45
N THR A 860 -31.21 34.26 6.21
CA THR A 860 -31.78 35.37 5.43
C THR A 860 -32.30 34.85 4.10
N LEU A 861 -33.59 35.04 3.82
CA LEU A 861 -34.16 34.79 2.49
C LEU A 861 -33.99 36.04 1.63
N THR A 862 -33.34 35.94 0.47
CA THR A 862 -33.22 37.06 -0.47
C THR A 862 -34.47 37.19 -1.34
N ALA A 863 -34.64 38.35 -1.99
CA ALA A 863 -35.76 38.55 -2.93
C ALA A 863 -35.64 37.64 -4.16
N GLU A 864 -34.42 37.19 -4.47
CA GLU A 864 -34.09 36.24 -5.54
C GLU A 864 -34.31 34.77 -5.13
N GLY A 865 -34.75 34.51 -3.89
CA GLY A 865 -35.06 33.16 -3.40
C GLY A 865 -33.85 32.37 -2.90
N GLU A 866 -32.71 33.02 -2.65
CA GLU A 866 -31.54 32.39 -2.03
C GLU A 866 -31.65 32.43 -0.50
N VAL A 867 -31.17 31.39 0.16
CA VAL A 867 -31.10 31.34 1.63
C VAL A 867 -29.64 31.50 2.05
N ILE A 868 -29.31 32.66 2.61
CA ILE A 868 -28.00 32.90 3.22
C ILE A 868 -28.04 32.36 4.64
N VAL A 869 -27.09 31.49 4.96
CA VAL A 869 -26.94 30.86 6.27
C VAL A 869 -25.60 31.27 6.87
N ARG A 870 -25.61 31.79 8.10
CA ARG A 870 -24.40 32.04 8.88
C ARG A 870 -24.44 31.26 10.19
N GLN A 871 -23.38 30.52 10.44
CA GLN A 871 -23.14 29.72 11.62
C GLN A 871 -21.96 30.31 12.40
N GLN A 872 -22.23 30.89 13.57
CA GLN A 872 -21.19 31.48 14.43
C GLN A 872 -21.10 30.75 15.75
N LEU A 873 -19.93 30.21 16.07
CA LEU A 873 -19.61 29.64 17.36
C LEU A 873 -18.71 30.61 18.11
N ALA A 874 -19.19 31.12 19.24
CA ALA A 874 -18.40 31.89 20.20
C ALA A 874 -17.98 30.97 21.35
N ALA A 875 -16.69 30.65 21.40
CA ALA A 875 -16.11 29.77 22.40
C ALA A 875 -15.75 30.55 23.68
N ASP A 876 -15.98 29.96 24.85
CA ASP A 876 -15.40 30.48 26.09
C ASP A 876 -13.88 30.34 26.06
N LYS A 877 -13.17 31.47 26.02
CA LYS A 877 -11.71 31.55 25.90
C LYS A 877 -10.96 30.97 27.11
N GLU A 878 -11.63 30.87 28.25
CA GLU A 878 -11.06 30.29 29.47
C GLU A 878 -11.37 28.79 29.60
N ALA A 879 -12.28 28.27 28.77
CA ALA A 879 -12.63 26.85 28.76
C ALA A 879 -11.58 26.00 28.05
N LYS A 880 -11.33 24.81 28.61
CA LYS A 880 -10.56 23.76 27.96
C LYS A 880 -11.51 22.71 27.42
N VAL A 881 -11.79 22.79 26.13
CA VAL A 881 -12.63 21.84 25.40
C VAL A 881 -11.77 21.20 24.31
N ALA A 882 -12.05 19.94 24.00
CA ALA A 882 -11.32 19.23 22.98
C ALA A 882 -11.53 19.87 21.60
N PRO A 883 -10.59 19.67 20.65
CA PRO A 883 -10.83 19.90 19.22
C PRO A 883 -12.07 19.15 18.72
N MET A 884 -12.58 19.56 17.55
CA MET A 884 -13.69 18.91 16.84
C MET A 884 -13.20 18.20 15.57
N PHE A 885 -14.06 17.41 14.92
CA PHE A 885 -13.69 16.77 13.64
C PHE A 885 -13.97 17.67 12.44
N ARG A 886 -15.05 18.45 12.46
CA ARG A 886 -15.44 19.37 11.39
C ARG A 886 -16.28 20.49 11.94
N TYR A 887 -16.48 21.54 11.15
CA TYR A 887 -17.40 22.63 11.47
C TYR A 887 -18.19 23.01 10.23
N GLY A 888 -19.51 22.86 10.31
CA GLY A 888 -20.43 23.20 9.23
C GLY A 888 -21.84 22.72 9.51
N MET A 889 -22.57 22.42 8.44
CA MET A 889 -23.97 22.01 8.44
C MET A 889 -24.21 20.77 7.59
N GLN A 890 -25.33 20.10 7.86
CA GLN A 890 -25.79 18.94 7.12
C GLN A 890 -27.30 19.00 6.84
N LEU A 891 -27.73 18.29 5.80
CA LEU A 891 -29.14 18.13 5.44
C LEU A 891 -29.39 16.78 4.76
N GLN A 892 -30.64 16.31 4.81
CA GLN A 892 -31.09 15.10 4.14
C GLN A 892 -32.07 15.46 3.01
N MET A 893 -31.66 15.23 1.77
CA MET A 893 -32.51 15.42 0.59
C MET A 893 -33.23 14.11 0.22
N PRO A 894 -34.44 14.16 -0.36
CA PRO A 894 -35.14 12.97 -0.87
C PRO A 894 -34.29 12.14 -1.85
N GLN A 895 -34.53 10.82 -1.92
CA GLN A 895 -33.70 9.88 -2.71
C GLN A 895 -33.52 10.23 -4.20
N GLU A 896 -34.48 10.97 -4.78
CA GLU A 896 -34.46 11.38 -6.19
C GLU A 896 -33.33 12.35 -6.54
N PHE A 897 -32.78 13.06 -5.54
CA PHE A 897 -31.63 13.94 -5.70
C PHE A 897 -30.33 13.10 -5.64
N ASP A 898 -30.04 12.39 -6.73
CA ASP A 898 -28.98 11.36 -6.81
C ASP A 898 -27.77 11.77 -7.67
N ALA A 899 -27.70 13.01 -8.12
CA ALA A 899 -26.58 13.50 -8.93
C ALA A 899 -25.90 14.69 -8.26
N ILE A 900 -24.58 14.71 -8.31
CA ILE A 900 -23.77 15.86 -7.91
C ILE A 900 -23.08 16.49 -9.11
N CYS A 901 -22.89 17.80 -9.04
CA CYS A 901 -22.03 18.57 -9.92
C CYS A 901 -21.35 19.62 -9.05
N TYR A 902 -20.03 19.73 -9.06
CA TYR A 902 -19.33 20.67 -8.19
C TYR A 902 -18.09 21.26 -8.84
N TYR A 903 -17.72 22.45 -8.40
CA TYR A 903 -16.47 23.10 -8.77
C TYR A 903 -15.52 23.13 -7.57
N GLY A 904 -14.53 22.24 -7.55
CA GLY A 904 -13.62 22.03 -6.42
C GLY A 904 -12.52 21.04 -6.79
N ARG A 905 -11.84 20.45 -5.81
CA ARG A 905 -10.85 19.39 -6.08
C ARG A 905 -11.51 18.05 -6.32
N GLY A 906 -11.09 17.35 -7.37
CA GLY A 906 -11.59 16.02 -7.70
C GLY A 906 -10.87 15.33 -8.86
N PRO A 907 -11.41 14.20 -9.35
CA PRO A 907 -12.69 13.61 -8.95
C PRO A 907 -12.61 12.71 -7.70
N VAL A 908 -11.41 12.37 -7.23
CA VAL A 908 -11.24 11.43 -6.12
C VAL A 908 -11.41 12.18 -4.78
N GLU A 909 -11.97 11.50 -3.77
CA GLU A 909 -12.11 12.09 -2.43
C GLU A 909 -10.77 12.58 -1.86
N ASN A 910 -10.80 13.76 -1.23
CA ASN A 910 -9.62 14.46 -0.77
C ASN A 910 -9.88 15.23 0.54
N TYR A 911 -8.81 15.50 1.27
CA TYR A 911 -8.83 16.12 2.60
C TYR A 911 -7.72 17.18 2.70
N ILE A 912 -7.80 18.05 3.70
CA ILE A 912 -6.93 19.25 3.79
C ILE A 912 -5.43 18.95 3.87
N ASP A 913 -5.05 17.73 4.24
CA ASP A 913 -3.68 17.23 4.29
C ASP A 913 -3.42 16.11 3.26
N ARG A 914 -4.36 15.87 2.34
CA ARG A 914 -4.25 14.91 1.22
C ARG A 914 -5.13 15.35 0.05
N ASN A 915 -4.69 16.35 -0.71
CA ASN A 915 -5.45 16.89 -1.84
C ASN A 915 -4.59 17.37 -3.02
N SER A 916 -3.28 17.13 -3.00
CA SER A 916 -2.36 17.64 -4.02
C SER A 916 -2.51 16.91 -5.36
N SER A 917 -2.90 15.63 -5.33
CA SER A 917 -3.20 14.88 -6.55
C SER A 917 -4.48 15.34 -7.24
N GLU A 918 -5.41 15.96 -6.53
CA GLU A 918 -6.74 16.32 -7.03
C GLU A 918 -6.77 17.79 -7.48
N PHE A 919 -7.05 17.99 -8.76
CA PHE A 919 -7.04 19.31 -9.39
C PHE A 919 -8.37 20.02 -9.19
N ILE A 920 -8.32 21.33 -9.18
CA ILE A 920 -9.52 22.16 -9.14
C ILE A 920 -10.16 22.13 -10.54
N GLY A 921 -11.43 21.75 -10.59
CA GLY A 921 -12.20 21.56 -11.82
C GLY A 921 -13.68 21.32 -11.55
N VAL A 922 -14.48 21.26 -12.61
CA VAL A 922 -15.90 20.89 -12.53
C VAL A 922 -16.05 19.40 -12.74
N TYR A 923 -16.64 18.72 -11.76
CA TYR A 923 -16.83 17.27 -11.74
C TYR A 923 -18.29 16.94 -11.55
N GLU A 924 -18.73 15.83 -12.16
CA GLU A 924 -20.08 15.31 -12.06
C GLU A 924 -20.02 13.83 -11.68
N ASN A 925 -20.90 13.41 -10.76
CA ASN A 925 -21.01 12.01 -10.39
C ASN A 925 -22.42 11.69 -9.86
N LYS A 926 -22.70 10.41 -9.66
CA LYS A 926 -23.86 9.97 -8.86
C LYS A 926 -23.48 9.91 -7.39
N VAL A 927 -24.42 10.26 -6.52
CA VAL A 927 -24.25 10.16 -5.06
C VAL A 927 -23.89 8.73 -4.64
N SER A 928 -24.45 7.73 -5.31
CA SER A 928 -24.13 6.30 -5.08
C SER A 928 -22.67 5.91 -5.38
N ASN A 929 -21.95 6.71 -6.17
CA ASN A 929 -20.55 6.47 -6.51
C ASN A 929 -19.56 7.27 -5.64
N GLU A 930 -20.04 8.19 -4.80
CA GLU A 930 -19.19 9.04 -3.95
C GLU A 930 -18.64 8.32 -2.73
N TYR A 931 -19.30 7.24 -2.30
CA TYR A 931 -18.81 6.42 -1.20
C TYR A 931 -17.66 5.52 -1.66
N PHE A 932 -16.46 5.75 -1.13
CA PHE A 932 -15.36 4.83 -1.29
C PHE A 932 -15.49 3.67 -0.28
N SER A 933 -15.66 2.45 -0.81
CA SER A 933 -15.78 1.24 0.01
C SER A 933 -14.43 0.77 0.55
N TYR A 934 -13.91 1.47 1.57
CA TYR A 934 -12.84 0.96 2.43
C TYR A 934 -13.22 -0.39 3.04
N ILE A 935 -12.28 -1.23 3.47
CA ILE A 935 -12.63 -2.55 4.02
C ILE A 935 -13.55 -2.41 5.24
N ARG A 936 -13.15 -1.57 6.21
CA ARG A 936 -14.00 -1.12 7.31
C ARG A 936 -14.73 0.16 6.92
N PRO A 937 -16.05 0.30 7.17
CA PRO A 937 -16.77 1.55 6.96
C PRO A 937 -16.19 2.71 7.77
N GLN A 938 -16.07 3.89 7.16
CA GLN A 938 -15.55 5.10 7.80
C GLN A 938 -15.89 6.34 6.96
N GLU A 939 -15.47 7.53 7.42
CA GLU A 939 -15.57 8.78 6.67
C GLU A 939 -15.07 8.65 5.22
N SER A 940 -15.86 9.18 4.28
CA SER A 940 -15.59 9.10 2.84
C SER A 940 -16.34 10.18 2.04
N GLY A 941 -15.89 10.43 0.81
CA GLY A 941 -16.60 11.24 -0.19
C GLY A 941 -16.38 12.76 -0.07
N ASN A 942 -15.43 13.19 0.75
CA ASN A 942 -15.12 14.60 0.95
C ASN A 942 -14.40 15.22 -0.25
N HIS A 943 -14.76 16.46 -0.60
CA HIS A 943 -14.06 17.28 -1.59
C HIS A 943 -13.67 18.63 -0.98
N THR A 944 -12.41 19.03 -1.17
CA THR A 944 -11.87 20.29 -0.64
C THR A 944 -11.80 21.39 -1.69
N ASP A 945 -11.55 22.62 -1.23
CA ASP A 945 -11.49 23.83 -2.03
C ASP A 945 -12.71 23.99 -2.96
N VAL A 946 -13.90 23.68 -2.47
CA VAL A 946 -15.15 23.77 -3.24
C VAL A 946 -15.59 25.22 -3.32
N ARG A 947 -15.87 25.70 -4.54
CA ARG A 947 -16.47 27.00 -4.85
C ARG A 947 -17.98 26.92 -4.78
N TRP A 948 -18.55 25.91 -5.46
CA TRP A 948 -19.97 25.58 -5.43
C TRP A 948 -20.18 24.06 -5.56
N PHE A 949 -21.26 23.56 -4.96
CA PHE A 949 -21.64 22.14 -4.94
C PHE A 949 -23.14 22.01 -5.21
N ARG A 950 -23.54 21.23 -6.22
CA ARG A 950 -24.94 21.00 -6.58
C ARG A 950 -25.35 19.58 -6.27
N VAL A 951 -26.56 19.42 -5.75
CA VAL A 951 -27.23 18.13 -5.62
C VAL A 951 -28.57 18.22 -6.31
N VAL A 952 -28.74 17.46 -7.39
CA VAL A 952 -29.88 17.59 -8.31
C VAL A 952 -30.52 16.23 -8.62
N ASN A 953 -31.76 16.29 -9.05
CA ASN A 953 -32.49 15.14 -9.57
C ASN A 953 -32.25 14.94 -11.08
N ALA A 954 -32.90 13.93 -11.66
CA ALA A 954 -32.76 13.59 -13.08
C ALA A 954 -33.21 14.72 -14.02
N GLU A 955 -34.14 15.58 -13.59
CA GLU A 955 -34.58 16.76 -14.35
C GLU A 955 -33.59 17.93 -14.27
N GLY A 956 -32.57 17.86 -13.40
CA GLY A 956 -31.62 18.94 -13.15
C GLY A 956 -32.10 19.96 -12.13
N ASN A 957 -33.20 19.69 -11.42
CA ASN A 957 -33.70 20.54 -10.35
C ASN A 957 -33.10 20.11 -9.01
N GLY A 958 -32.81 21.06 -8.12
CA GLY A 958 -32.24 20.76 -6.80
C GLY A 958 -31.67 21.97 -6.10
N LEU A 959 -30.57 21.79 -5.37
CA LEU A 959 -29.93 22.84 -4.59
C LEU A 959 -28.46 23.01 -4.99
N GLU A 960 -28.01 24.26 -5.05
CA GLU A 960 -26.62 24.68 -5.14
C GLU A 960 -26.20 25.30 -3.82
N PHE A 961 -25.02 24.91 -3.34
CA PHE A 961 -24.38 25.43 -2.15
C PHE A 961 -23.10 26.16 -2.56
N TYR A 962 -22.89 27.37 -2.07
CA TYR A 962 -21.64 28.12 -2.28
C TYR A 962 -21.38 29.05 -1.10
N SER A 963 -20.14 29.48 -0.94
CA SER A 963 -19.74 30.27 0.23
C SER A 963 -18.92 31.50 -0.16
N ASN A 964 -18.62 32.37 0.81
CA ASN A 964 -17.75 33.53 0.62
C ASN A 964 -16.24 33.20 0.70
N ALA A 965 -15.91 31.91 0.81
CA ALA A 965 -14.56 31.35 0.83
C ALA A 965 -14.58 29.91 0.27
N PRO A 966 -13.43 29.25 0.03
CA PRO A 966 -13.44 27.82 -0.27
C PRO A 966 -14.08 27.05 0.88
N MET A 967 -14.93 26.08 0.55
CA MET A 967 -15.60 25.18 1.51
C MET A 967 -15.23 23.72 1.24
N GLU A 968 -15.70 22.80 2.07
CA GLU A 968 -15.66 21.37 1.81
C GLU A 968 -17.08 20.83 1.70
N ALA A 969 -17.30 19.84 0.84
CA ALA A 969 -18.63 19.27 0.65
C ALA A 969 -18.58 17.78 0.29
N SER A 970 -19.64 17.06 0.66
CA SER A 970 -19.87 15.67 0.24
C SER A 970 -21.36 15.36 0.17
N ALA A 971 -21.71 14.33 -0.60
CA ALA A 971 -23.06 13.78 -0.62
C ALA A 971 -23.00 12.25 -0.69
N LEU A 972 -23.70 11.56 0.22
CA LEU A 972 -23.68 10.10 0.34
C LEU A 972 -25.09 9.51 0.47
N LYS A 973 -25.21 8.20 0.20
CA LYS A 973 -26.41 7.40 0.50
C LYS A 973 -26.42 6.83 1.93
N PHE A 974 -25.54 7.33 2.80
CA PHE A 974 -25.34 6.84 4.15
C PHE A 974 -25.35 8.02 5.11
N LEU A 975 -25.92 7.81 6.30
CA LEU A 975 -25.78 8.75 7.40
C LEU A 975 -24.39 8.59 8.04
N THR A 976 -23.90 9.61 8.75
CA THR A 976 -22.63 9.52 9.51
C THR A 976 -22.64 8.32 10.47
N GLU A 977 -23.79 8.02 11.09
CA GLU A 977 -23.97 6.87 12.00
C GLU A 977 -23.91 5.51 11.27
N ASP A 978 -24.24 5.47 9.98
CA ASP A 978 -24.12 4.27 9.15
C ASP A 978 -22.65 3.95 8.83
N LEU A 979 -21.70 4.83 9.15
CA LEU A 979 -20.26 4.64 8.94
C LEU A 979 -19.47 4.62 10.27
N ASP A 980 -20.07 5.05 11.37
CA ASP A 980 -19.44 5.15 12.69
C ASP A 980 -19.58 3.85 13.51
N ASP A 981 -18.48 3.26 13.98
CA ASP A 981 -18.45 2.06 14.84
C ASP A 981 -18.62 2.36 16.35
N GLY A 982 -18.62 3.63 16.75
CA GLY A 982 -18.84 4.10 18.11
C GLY A 982 -17.55 4.27 18.93
N ALA A 983 -17.63 4.05 20.24
CA ALA A 983 -16.49 4.31 21.14
C ALA A 983 -15.29 3.38 20.90
N VAL A 984 -15.54 2.18 20.38
CA VAL A 984 -14.54 1.17 20.05
C VAL A 984 -14.97 0.43 18.79
N LYS A 985 -14.02 0.15 17.89
CA LYS A 985 -14.28 -0.56 16.63
C LYS A 985 -14.44 -2.09 16.78
N ASP A 986 -14.25 -2.64 17.99
CA ASP A 986 -14.01 -4.08 18.23
C ASP A 986 -15.21 -4.90 18.75
N LYS A 987 -16.41 -4.31 18.87
CA LYS A 987 -17.53 -4.91 19.65
C LYS A 987 -18.43 -5.89 18.91
N LYS A 988 -18.30 -6.03 17.58
CA LYS A 988 -19.07 -6.99 16.75
C LYS A 988 -18.09 -7.73 15.85
N ILE A 989 -18.44 -8.95 15.44
CA ILE A 989 -17.81 -9.64 14.28
C ILE A 989 -17.64 -8.59 13.17
N GLY A 990 -16.51 -8.61 12.45
CA GLY A 990 -16.04 -7.50 11.62
C GLY A 990 -17.15 -6.84 10.81
N ARG A 991 -17.23 -5.51 10.87
CA ARG A 991 -18.12 -4.70 10.03
C ARG A 991 -17.40 -4.38 8.73
N HIS A 992 -18.09 -4.61 7.63
CA HIS A 992 -17.54 -4.44 6.29
C HIS A 992 -18.37 -3.41 5.50
N SER A 993 -17.73 -2.70 4.58
CA SER A 993 -18.48 -1.77 3.70
C SER A 993 -19.51 -2.48 2.82
N GLY A 994 -19.29 -3.74 2.48
CA GLY A 994 -20.32 -4.56 1.83
C GLY A 994 -21.52 -4.89 2.71
N ASP A 995 -21.45 -4.71 4.04
CA ASP A 995 -22.60 -4.88 4.94
C ASP A 995 -23.56 -3.67 4.91
N LEU A 996 -23.14 -2.55 4.33
CA LEU A 996 -23.93 -1.32 4.29
C LEU A 996 -25.10 -1.43 3.31
N VAL A 997 -26.25 -0.91 3.75
CA VAL A 997 -27.49 -0.79 2.99
C VAL A 997 -27.75 0.70 2.77
N GLU A 998 -27.83 1.11 1.51
CA GLU A 998 -28.11 2.50 1.14
C GLU A 998 -29.46 2.96 1.72
N ARG A 999 -29.49 4.19 2.22
CA ARG A 999 -30.70 4.83 2.72
C ARG A 999 -31.49 5.43 1.54
N PRO A 1000 -32.83 5.52 1.63
CA PRO A 1000 -33.66 6.18 0.62
C PRO A 1000 -33.60 7.72 0.78
N LEU A 1001 -32.40 8.28 0.83
CA LEU A 1001 -32.11 9.71 0.95
C LEU A 1001 -30.73 10.01 0.34
N THR A 1002 -30.42 11.29 0.20
CA THR A 1002 -29.07 11.80 -0.04
C THR A 1002 -28.69 12.68 1.14
N GLN A 1003 -27.69 12.24 1.90
CA GLN A 1003 -27.10 12.97 3.00
C GLN A 1003 -26.07 13.94 2.45
N VAL A 1004 -26.24 15.25 2.68
CA VAL A 1004 -25.35 16.30 2.16
C VAL A 1004 -24.65 16.98 3.33
N HIS A 1005 -23.33 17.13 3.22
CA HIS A 1005 -22.48 17.82 4.19
C HIS A 1005 -21.90 19.08 3.55
N ILE A 1006 -22.01 20.21 4.24
CA ILE A 1006 -21.51 21.52 3.80
C ILE A 1006 -20.65 22.08 4.93
N GLN A 1007 -19.34 22.05 4.75
CA GLN A 1007 -18.40 22.30 5.82
C GLN A 1007 -17.57 23.53 5.52
N GLN A 1008 -17.31 24.36 6.53
CA GLN A 1008 -16.22 25.33 6.43
C GLN A 1008 -14.91 24.58 6.27
N ARG A 1009 -14.73 23.53 7.09
CA ARG A 1009 -13.55 22.68 7.07
C ARG A 1009 -13.75 21.40 7.86
N GLN A 1010 -12.95 20.40 7.52
CA GLN A 1010 -12.77 19.17 8.27
C GLN A 1010 -11.29 18.99 8.67
N MET A 1011 -11.07 18.38 9.84
CA MET A 1011 -9.75 18.00 10.34
C MET A 1011 -9.06 17.03 9.37
N GLY A 1012 -7.73 17.12 9.25
CA GLY A 1012 -6.91 16.22 8.43
C GLY A 1012 -6.99 14.74 8.83
N LEU A 1013 -6.38 13.89 8.02
CA LEU A 1013 -6.32 12.44 8.22
C LEU A 1013 -5.07 11.97 8.98
N GLY A 1014 -3.93 12.64 8.75
CA GLY A 1014 -2.63 12.18 9.22
C GLY A 1014 -2.15 10.87 8.56
N CYS A 1015 -0.87 10.52 8.77
CA CYS A 1015 -0.29 9.27 8.28
C CYS A 1015 0.93 8.76 9.03
N VAL A 1016 1.44 9.48 10.05
CA VAL A 1016 2.67 9.05 10.75
C VAL A 1016 2.52 7.63 11.29
N ASN A 1017 1.40 7.31 11.95
CA ASN A 1017 0.99 5.96 12.31
C ASN A 1017 -0.52 5.91 12.62
N SER A 1018 -1.06 4.72 12.87
CA SER A 1018 -2.47 4.50 13.22
C SER A 1018 -2.66 3.98 14.65
N TRP A 1019 -1.80 4.39 15.59
CA TRP A 1019 -1.85 3.96 17.01
C TRP A 1019 -1.41 5.05 17.99
N GLY A 1020 -1.58 6.32 17.61
CA GLY A 1020 -1.37 7.43 18.54
C GLY A 1020 -1.09 8.78 17.91
N ALA A 1021 -0.59 8.83 16.67
CA ALA A 1021 -0.27 10.07 15.99
C ALA A 1021 -1.53 10.86 15.63
N TRP A 1022 -1.43 12.18 15.69
CA TRP A 1022 -2.47 13.11 15.26
C TRP A 1022 -2.03 13.76 13.94
N PRO A 1023 -2.95 14.27 13.12
CA PRO A 1023 -2.62 15.22 12.07
C PRO A 1023 -1.80 16.39 12.64
N ARG A 1024 -1.00 17.02 11.78
CA ARG A 1024 -0.23 18.20 12.20
C ARG A 1024 -1.18 19.32 12.64
N LYS A 1025 -0.71 20.20 13.51
CA LYS A 1025 -1.52 21.22 14.17
C LYS A 1025 -2.27 22.13 13.19
N GLU A 1026 -1.67 22.46 12.06
CA GLU A 1026 -2.26 23.25 10.97
C GLU A 1026 -3.47 22.58 10.31
N TYR A 1027 -3.62 21.27 10.46
CA TYR A 1027 -4.75 20.48 9.95
C TYR A 1027 -5.75 20.09 11.05
N MET A 1028 -5.60 20.64 12.27
CA MET A 1028 -6.53 20.40 13.38
C MET A 1028 -7.67 21.43 13.39
N MET A 1029 -8.84 21.00 13.86
CA MET A 1029 -9.98 21.88 14.15
C MET A 1029 -10.01 22.22 15.66
N GLU A 1030 -9.08 23.09 16.05
CA GLU A 1030 -8.89 23.54 17.45
C GLU A 1030 -10.12 24.21 18.06
N TYR A 1031 -10.32 24.09 19.38
CA TYR A 1031 -11.41 24.80 20.06
C TYR A 1031 -11.17 26.32 20.07
N LYS A 1032 -11.96 27.07 19.29
CA LYS A 1032 -11.89 28.53 19.11
C LYS A 1032 -13.20 29.08 18.57
N ASP A 1033 -13.26 30.39 18.35
CA ASP A 1033 -14.35 31.02 17.61
C ASP A 1033 -14.34 30.58 16.14
N TYR A 1034 -15.52 30.23 15.62
CA TYR A 1034 -15.73 29.87 14.21
C TYR A 1034 -16.86 30.70 13.60
N ASP A 1035 -16.72 31.05 12.32
CA ASP A 1035 -17.71 31.82 11.57
C ASP A 1035 -17.74 31.31 10.13
N PHE A 1036 -18.86 30.72 9.74
CA PHE A 1036 -19.07 30.16 8.42
C PHE A 1036 -20.33 30.75 7.81
N THR A 1037 -20.21 31.31 6.61
CA THR A 1037 -21.36 31.86 5.86
C THR A 1037 -21.41 31.21 4.48
N PHE A 1038 -22.54 30.59 4.16
CA PHE A 1038 -22.81 29.99 2.86
C PHE A 1038 -24.22 30.36 2.39
N ALA A 1039 -24.52 30.10 1.13
CA ALA A 1039 -25.81 30.33 0.51
C ALA A 1039 -26.33 29.02 -0.08
N ILE A 1040 -27.65 28.86 0.01
CA ILE A 1040 -28.42 27.80 -0.64
C ILE A 1040 -29.23 28.44 -1.75
N ARG A 1041 -28.97 28.05 -2.99
CA ARG A 1041 -29.67 28.55 -4.17
C ARG A 1041 -30.46 27.41 -4.83
N PRO A 1042 -31.76 27.59 -5.10
CA PRO A 1042 -32.51 26.66 -5.94
C PRO A 1042 -31.89 26.55 -7.34
N VAL A 1043 -31.70 25.33 -7.82
CA VAL A 1043 -31.27 25.04 -9.20
C VAL A 1043 -32.49 24.61 -9.99
N LYS A 1044 -32.71 25.27 -11.14
CA LYS A 1044 -33.76 24.96 -12.11
C LYS A 1044 -33.12 24.83 -13.49
N LYS A 1045 -33.55 23.84 -14.27
CA LYS A 1045 -33.07 23.64 -15.64
C LYS A 1045 -33.93 24.35 -16.68
#